data_AF-A0AAN9CQA6-F1
#
_entry.id   AF-A0AAN9CQA6-F1
#
_cell.length_a   1.000
_cell.length_b   1.000
_cell.length_c   1.000
_cell.angle_alpha   90.00
_cell.angle_beta   90.00
_cell.angle_gamma   90.00
#
_symmetry.space_group_name_H-M   'P 1'
#
loop_
_entity.id
_entity.type
_entity.pdbx_description
1 polymer ?
#
loop_
_entity_poly.entity_id
_entity_poly.type
_entity_poly.pdbx_seq_one_letter_code
_entity_poly.pdbx_strand_id
1 'polypeptide(L)'
;MVQCRDEKFHVTILNEGSSPRPISLAENEYKCLFCKKTGEYPALVAHVQTHERSVVKHGGYKIYKCHLGCIDSGHYHCCYCCQSIIRKNLFINHVQKCASTKVDISSTEPSRECLETCALKPTNFPSSHSISTVSADYIPKPLTTPVLPRALPSPPVPSNSGSSIISAPCMADHSASETEHFSSTSPTPSPLTGSKTAVLHPTVVMPSDIQNIVSANPTECISTSNKKILKCRPKRTMCCFCNKILNKKNIKTHIQRRHSLSTPDVNINHHRPSTCIDRTNGISAVGETVTGPVAMESMIRDMFRHCIRFPVPISASVVTEELVDTATDKRCITVLAQWSQCDLERGVKLHFSQRWTLLCKHDTIEHVLPSGTSSHIEKELLSCQSPSGTLQAVIREEAEHQYLEVWGQNGLEKSLDLIALNKHGKVYEDAQFACLAWSPCEKKLLYVAEKKRVEPSAQSSFASASEDGGLVLLEEQDKNVYIEDWGEGLVGKSCPVLCVADLNKAGVIVYAGIPANISPGQALWGPNGRGVVFVGQWNEPFRLGLKFCSNRRSALFYLNMKGNCECMSSDSMSVSSPRMSPDSCWIVYLQGQVFGPHHQCLSMMLYDMKNRSTSVLVDVVRRAEKGQFAGIYESLPSQCWSADSERIFFSSACENNKAVFSVNRTTGRVTQVCGLDVLRLDDFGSVQLLTIQKDLMVMSCSSPNQPPCLRVGFLSTVDQAKDLQLCNLGGADVYEEFYWQPMLITPPSPEENHQFSGLNFGAILLKPYSLKEKRKTPLVVNIHGGPHSHFAADWNATAAALTKLGFAVLMVNYRGSTGFGQDGIESLLGNVGSQDVKDVQRAVLCALHNETTLDPDRVAVMGGSHGGFLACHLVGQYPDFYKACAARNPVINAATLLGTSDIIDWRYSSVGLQYAFDQLPTSQSLTSMLEKSPIIHAAQIRAPVLLMLGGRDRRVSPHQGLELYRALKSRNTPVRLLWYSDEGHSLSKVNTQSDCFLNIALWFKEHLN
;
A
#
# COMPACT_ATOMS: atom_id res chain seq x y z
N MET A 1 19.10 -28.21 -35.06
CA MET A 1 18.71 -27.14 -34.10
C MET A 1 18.14 -27.80 -32.87
N VAL A 2 18.52 -27.40 -31.66
CA VAL A 2 17.88 -27.91 -30.43
C VAL A 2 16.60 -27.10 -30.20
N GLN A 3 15.45 -27.75 -30.29
CA GLN A 3 14.16 -27.15 -29.96
C GLN A 3 13.90 -27.34 -28.46
N CYS A 4 13.77 -26.24 -27.72
CA CYS A 4 13.12 -26.28 -26.41
C CYS A 4 11.61 -26.44 -26.63
N ARG A 5 10.92 -27.13 -25.72
CA ARG A 5 9.46 -27.25 -25.78
C ARG A 5 8.80 -25.96 -25.27
N ASP A 6 7.64 -25.70 -25.88
CA ASP A 6 6.64 -24.67 -25.60
C ASP A 6 6.98 -23.20 -25.94
N GLU A 7 6.01 -22.63 -26.66
CA GLU A 7 5.80 -21.25 -27.11
C GLU A 7 6.98 -20.41 -27.67
N LYS A 8 6.96 -20.28 -29.01
CA LYS A 8 7.78 -19.38 -29.86
C LYS A 8 9.23 -19.84 -30.07
N PHE A 9 9.39 -20.65 -31.12
CA PHE A 9 10.70 -21.00 -31.71
C PHE A 9 11.60 -19.79 -31.87
N HIS A 10 12.77 -19.83 -31.24
CA HIS A 10 13.82 -18.83 -31.43
C HIS A 10 15.18 -19.49 -31.59
N VAL A 11 15.95 -19.01 -32.56
CA VAL A 11 17.20 -19.65 -32.99
C VAL A 11 18.37 -18.94 -32.36
N THR A 12 19.05 -19.61 -31.42
CA THR A 12 20.28 -19.12 -30.77
C THR A 12 21.51 -19.99 -31.04
N ILE A 13 21.34 -21.10 -31.76
CA ILE A 13 22.39 -22.03 -32.17
C ILE A 13 22.34 -22.18 -33.69
N LEU A 14 23.47 -21.97 -34.36
CA LEU A 14 23.63 -22.05 -35.83
C LEU A 14 24.90 -22.85 -36.18
N ASN A 15 24.94 -23.51 -37.33
CA ASN A 15 26.13 -24.21 -37.79
C ASN A 15 27.24 -23.22 -38.17
N GLU A 16 28.50 -23.56 -37.92
CA GLU A 16 29.62 -22.76 -38.45
C GLU A 16 29.60 -22.77 -39.98
N GLY A 17 29.75 -21.58 -40.59
CA GLY A 17 29.52 -21.34 -42.02
C GLY A 17 28.15 -20.71 -42.32
N SER A 18 27.12 -20.92 -41.49
CA SER A 18 25.83 -20.27 -41.70
C SER A 18 25.81 -18.81 -41.20
N SER A 19 25.20 -17.92 -41.98
CA SER A 19 25.08 -16.49 -41.67
C SER A 19 23.67 -16.17 -41.14
N PRO A 20 23.51 -15.58 -39.94
CA PRO A 20 22.20 -15.22 -39.41
C PRO A 20 21.52 -14.13 -40.25
N ARG A 21 20.22 -14.29 -40.52
CA ARG A 21 19.38 -13.33 -41.25
C ARG A 21 18.16 -12.91 -40.41
N PRO A 22 17.69 -11.66 -40.50
CA PRO A 22 16.42 -11.25 -39.92
C PRO A 22 15.24 -12.10 -40.41
N ILE A 23 14.25 -12.33 -39.53
CA ILE A 23 12.97 -12.99 -39.87
C ILE A 23 11.96 -11.92 -40.27
N SER A 24 11.24 -12.08 -41.39
CA SER A 24 10.14 -11.16 -41.76
C SER A 24 8.97 -11.25 -40.76
N LEU A 25 8.33 -10.12 -40.49
CA LEU A 25 7.07 -10.05 -39.73
C LEU A 25 5.90 -9.60 -40.62
N ALA A 26 6.15 -8.61 -41.47
CA ALA A 26 5.21 -8.09 -42.46
C ALA A 26 5.98 -7.65 -43.71
N GLU A 27 5.33 -6.95 -44.64
CA GLU A 27 6.05 -6.22 -45.69
C GLU A 27 6.95 -5.15 -45.04
N ASN A 28 8.22 -5.13 -45.45
CA ASN A 28 9.29 -4.24 -44.97
C ASN A 28 9.68 -4.30 -43.47
N GLU A 29 8.87 -4.90 -42.57
CA GLU A 29 9.27 -5.13 -41.17
C GLU A 29 9.89 -6.52 -40.92
N TYR A 30 11.03 -6.53 -40.24
CA TYR A 30 11.77 -7.73 -39.83
C TYR A 30 12.09 -7.71 -38.33
N LYS A 31 12.38 -8.88 -37.74
CA LYS A 31 12.88 -9.06 -36.36
C LYS A 31 14.25 -9.73 -36.30
N CYS A 32 15.00 -9.42 -35.25
CA CYS A 32 16.27 -10.06 -34.93
C CYS A 32 16.06 -11.51 -34.43
N LEU A 33 17.00 -12.41 -34.74
CA LEU A 33 17.00 -13.80 -34.26
C LEU A 33 17.29 -13.94 -32.76
N PHE A 34 17.99 -12.96 -32.18
CA PHE A 34 18.65 -13.09 -30.87
C PHE A 34 18.14 -12.10 -29.82
N CYS A 35 17.32 -11.11 -30.18
CA CYS A 35 16.79 -10.10 -29.27
C CYS A 35 15.45 -9.50 -29.77
N LYS A 36 14.75 -8.77 -28.90
CA LYS A 36 13.42 -8.18 -29.18
C LYS A 36 13.40 -7.01 -30.22
N LYS A 37 14.47 -6.77 -30.99
CA LYS A 37 14.56 -5.62 -31.91
C LYS A 37 13.91 -5.93 -33.27
N THR A 38 13.04 -5.01 -33.74
CA THR A 38 12.49 -4.99 -35.11
C THR A 38 12.99 -3.79 -35.93
N GLY A 39 12.63 -3.76 -37.23
CA GLY A 39 12.88 -2.65 -38.15
C GLY A 39 13.18 -3.11 -39.59
N GLU A 40 13.57 -2.15 -40.44
CA GLU A 40 13.92 -2.38 -41.85
C GLU A 40 15.10 -3.35 -42.02
N TYR A 41 15.07 -4.14 -43.10
CA TYR A 41 16.07 -5.17 -43.39
C TYR A 41 17.54 -4.70 -43.31
N PRO A 42 17.97 -3.58 -43.94
CA PRO A 42 19.38 -3.19 -43.95
C PRO A 42 19.89 -2.81 -42.55
N ALA A 43 19.07 -2.10 -41.78
CA ALA A 43 19.37 -1.71 -40.40
C ALA A 43 19.42 -2.93 -39.47
N LEU A 44 18.58 -3.94 -39.72
CA LEU A 44 18.54 -5.16 -38.91
C LEU A 44 19.65 -6.15 -39.27
N VAL A 45 20.09 -6.25 -40.53
CA VAL A 45 21.29 -7.03 -40.91
C VAL A 45 22.52 -6.48 -40.20
N ALA A 46 22.73 -5.16 -40.21
CA ALA A 46 23.82 -4.52 -39.47
C ALA A 46 23.72 -4.75 -37.95
N HIS A 47 22.50 -4.78 -37.39
CA HIS A 47 22.30 -5.10 -35.98
C HIS A 47 22.60 -6.57 -35.66
N VAL A 48 22.15 -7.52 -36.49
CA VAL A 48 22.40 -8.96 -36.32
C VAL A 48 23.91 -9.25 -36.26
N GLN A 49 24.72 -8.58 -37.07
CA GLN A 49 26.18 -8.68 -37.04
C GLN A 49 26.81 -8.25 -35.69
N THR A 50 26.17 -7.39 -34.89
CA THR A 50 26.72 -6.99 -33.58
C THR A 50 26.74 -8.14 -32.57
N HIS A 51 25.88 -9.15 -32.74
CA HIS A 51 25.79 -10.31 -31.84
C HIS A 51 26.97 -11.27 -31.98
N GLU A 52 27.70 -11.26 -33.11
CA GLU A 52 28.92 -12.05 -33.33
C GLU A 52 29.97 -11.85 -32.22
N ARG A 53 30.06 -10.64 -31.65
CA ARG A 53 30.93 -10.32 -30.50
C ARG A 53 30.65 -11.19 -29.27
N SER A 54 29.40 -11.63 -29.11
CA SER A 54 28.97 -12.48 -27.99
C SER A 54 29.19 -13.98 -28.24
N VAL A 55 29.32 -14.42 -29.49
CA VAL A 55 29.28 -15.84 -29.87
C VAL A 55 30.31 -16.70 -29.13
N VAL A 56 29.88 -17.89 -28.76
CA VAL A 56 30.75 -19.02 -28.38
C VAL A 56 30.73 -20.04 -29.51
N LYS A 57 31.91 -20.46 -29.96
CA LYS A 57 32.09 -21.53 -30.96
C LYS A 57 32.37 -22.84 -30.24
N HIS A 58 31.63 -23.90 -30.56
CA HIS A 58 31.84 -25.23 -29.98
C HIS A 58 31.22 -26.31 -30.87
N GLY A 59 31.91 -27.45 -31.06
CA GLY A 59 31.36 -28.63 -31.75
C GLY A 59 30.83 -28.40 -33.17
N GLY A 60 31.37 -27.43 -33.92
CA GLY A 60 30.87 -27.04 -35.25
C GLY A 60 29.65 -26.09 -35.23
N TYR A 61 29.30 -25.54 -34.06
CA TYR A 61 28.20 -24.58 -33.89
C TYR A 61 28.68 -23.21 -33.38
N LYS A 62 28.05 -22.14 -33.90
CA LYS A 62 27.99 -20.82 -33.27
C LYS A 62 26.80 -20.77 -32.31
N ILE A 63 27.06 -20.51 -31.04
CA ILE A 63 26.05 -20.30 -29.99
C ILE A 63 26.03 -18.81 -29.63
N TYR A 64 24.90 -18.17 -29.88
CA TYR A 64 24.66 -16.73 -29.69
C TYR A 64 24.02 -16.48 -28.31
N LYS A 65 24.28 -15.29 -27.76
CA LYS A 65 23.68 -14.89 -26.49
C LYS A 65 22.23 -14.43 -26.70
N CYS A 66 21.28 -15.17 -26.14
CA CYS A 66 19.85 -14.87 -26.16
C CYS A 66 19.53 -13.61 -25.33
N HIS A 67 18.70 -12.73 -25.90
CA HIS A 67 18.13 -11.54 -25.25
C HIS A 67 16.64 -11.40 -25.64
N LEU A 68 15.93 -12.52 -25.82
CA LEU A 68 14.51 -12.56 -26.18
C LEU A 68 13.56 -12.60 -24.97
N GLY A 69 14.09 -12.81 -23.76
CA GLY A 69 13.31 -12.78 -22.52
C GLY A 69 12.71 -14.13 -22.10
N CYS A 70 13.29 -15.25 -22.52
CA CYS A 70 13.04 -16.56 -21.90
C CYS A 70 13.68 -16.71 -20.51
N ILE A 71 14.59 -15.80 -20.14
CA ILE A 71 15.10 -15.53 -18.79
C ILE A 71 15.38 -14.01 -18.73
N ASP A 72 15.24 -13.37 -17.57
CA ASP A 72 15.37 -11.92 -17.35
C ASP A 72 16.74 -11.35 -17.73
N SER A 73 17.79 -12.17 -17.57
CA SER A 73 19.16 -11.84 -17.99
C SER A 73 19.53 -12.54 -19.29
N GLY A 74 20.25 -11.85 -20.17
CA GLY A 74 20.77 -12.46 -21.39
C GLY A 74 21.72 -13.62 -21.10
N HIS A 75 21.60 -14.72 -21.85
CA HIS A 75 22.21 -16.03 -21.54
C HIS A 75 22.52 -16.85 -22.80
N TYR A 76 23.23 -17.96 -22.63
CA TYR A 76 23.52 -18.95 -23.68
C TYR A 76 22.80 -20.27 -23.37
N HIS A 77 22.24 -20.92 -24.38
CA HIS A 77 21.62 -22.24 -24.26
C HIS A 77 22.64 -23.35 -24.55
N CYS A 78 22.73 -24.37 -23.69
CA CYS A 78 23.59 -25.52 -23.93
C CYS A 78 22.96 -26.49 -24.92
N CYS A 79 23.64 -26.74 -26.04
CA CYS A 79 23.18 -27.67 -27.08
C CYS A 79 23.17 -29.16 -26.65
N TYR A 80 23.80 -29.51 -25.53
CA TYR A 80 23.89 -30.90 -25.06
C TYR A 80 22.90 -31.28 -23.94
N CYS A 81 22.46 -30.31 -23.12
CA CYS A 81 21.61 -30.56 -21.94
C CYS A 81 20.52 -29.52 -21.68
N CYS A 82 20.30 -28.57 -22.60
CA CYS A 82 19.28 -27.52 -22.53
C CYS A 82 19.40 -26.52 -21.35
N GLN A 83 20.44 -26.59 -20.50
CA GLN A 83 20.68 -25.59 -19.46
C GLN A 83 21.04 -24.20 -20.04
N SER A 84 20.60 -23.14 -19.37
CA SER A 84 20.87 -21.74 -19.74
C SER A 84 21.86 -21.08 -18.79
N ILE A 85 22.89 -20.40 -19.31
CA ILE A 85 23.97 -19.81 -18.51
C ILE A 85 24.25 -18.36 -18.92
N ILE A 86 24.28 -17.44 -17.93
CA ILE A 86 24.36 -15.98 -18.15
C ILE A 86 25.78 -15.49 -18.51
N ARG A 87 26.81 -16.05 -17.85
CA ARG A 87 28.22 -15.63 -17.99
C ARG A 87 28.95 -16.46 -19.05
N LYS A 88 29.58 -15.82 -20.04
CA LYS A 88 30.25 -16.47 -21.20
C LYS A 88 31.30 -17.51 -20.76
N ASN A 89 32.14 -17.18 -19.78
CA ASN A 89 33.21 -18.06 -19.32
C ASN A 89 32.67 -19.32 -18.63
N LEU A 90 31.60 -19.18 -17.83
CA LEU A 90 30.93 -20.33 -17.22
C LEU A 90 30.26 -21.21 -18.28
N PHE A 91 29.68 -20.61 -19.32
CA PHE A 91 29.09 -21.35 -20.43
C PHE A 91 30.13 -22.13 -21.25
N ILE A 92 31.31 -21.56 -21.49
CA ILE A 92 32.43 -22.26 -22.16
C ILE A 92 32.86 -23.49 -21.35
N ASN A 93 33.12 -23.32 -20.05
CA ASN A 93 33.53 -24.42 -19.17
C ASN A 93 32.43 -25.50 -19.07
N HIS A 94 31.16 -25.09 -19.04
CA HIS A 94 30.02 -26.01 -19.01
C HIS A 94 29.87 -26.78 -20.33
N VAL A 95 29.88 -26.12 -21.48
CA VAL A 95 29.65 -26.78 -22.78
C VAL A 95 30.78 -27.76 -23.12
N GLN A 96 32.03 -27.44 -22.74
CA GLN A 96 33.16 -28.37 -22.82
C GLN A 96 32.93 -29.63 -21.96
N LYS A 97 32.58 -29.46 -20.67
CA LYS A 97 32.30 -30.60 -19.77
C LYS A 97 31.11 -31.43 -20.23
N CYS A 98 30.08 -30.78 -20.77
CA CYS A 98 28.84 -31.44 -21.22
C CYS A 98 28.99 -32.14 -22.58
N ALA A 99 29.95 -31.72 -23.42
CA ALA A 99 30.38 -32.47 -24.60
C ALA A 99 31.16 -33.74 -24.19
N SER A 100 32.11 -33.61 -23.26
CA SER A 100 32.93 -34.75 -22.81
C SER A 100 32.15 -35.85 -22.07
N THR A 101 30.99 -35.54 -21.48
CA THR A 101 30.11 -36.54 -20.83
C THR A 101 29.06 -37.16 -21.76
N LYS A 102 29.17 -36.97 -23.09
CA LYS A 102 28.25 -37.56 -24.08
C LYS A 102 28.89 -38.49 -25.11
N VAL A 103 30.15 -38.88 -24.92
CA VAL A 103 30.83 -39.90 -25.75
C VAL A 103 30.69 -41.29 -25.10
N ASP A 104 29.45 -41.76 -24.91
CA ASP A 104 29.18 -43.18 -24.61
C ASP A 104 27.71 -43.62 -24.80
N ILE A 105 27.15 -43.39 -26.00
CA ILE A 105 25.98 -44.15 -26.49
C ILE A 105 26.19 -44.46 -27.98
N SER A 106 26.67 -45.66 -28.29
CA SER A 106 26.82 -46.17 -29.65
C SER A 106 25.95 -47.40 -29.89
N SER A 107 24.63 -47.22 -30.01
CA SER A 107 23.73 -48.23 -30.56
C SER A 107 22.43 -47.62 -31.09
N THR A 108 21.89 -48.25 -32.14
CA THR A 108 20.63 -47.92 -32.86
C THR A 108 20.51 -46.53 -33.49
N GLU A 109 20.55 -46.46 -34.81
CA GLU A 109 19.99 -45.36 -35.62
C GLU A 109 18.46 -45.46 -35.71
N PRO A 110 17.73 -44.33 -35.79
CA PRO A 110 16.39 -44.25 -36.37
C PRO A 110 16.45 -43.79 -37.84
N SER A 111 15.77 -44.50 -38.73
CA SER A 111 15.66 -44.19 -40.16
C SER A 111 14.64 -43.07 -40.47
N ARG A 112 14.63 -42.61 -41.73
CA ARG A 112 13.68 -41.62 -42.25
C ARG A 112 12.24 -42.15 -42.28
N GLU A 113 11.29 -41.39 -41.74
CA GLU A 113 9.98 -41.06 -42.34
C GLU A 113 9.23 -40.03 -41.46
N CYS A 114 8.01 -39.62 -41.85
CA CYS A 114 7.20 -38.53 -41.24
C CYS A 114 7.60 -37.07 -41.59
N LEU A 115 7.71 -36.78 -42.89
CA LEU A 115 7.14 -35.56 -43.47
C LEU A 115 5.96 -35.99 -44.36
N GLU A 116 4.96 -35.12 -44.52
CA GLU A 116 3.64 -35.43 -45.13
C GLU A 116 2.81 -36.42 -44.26
N THR A 117 1.47 -36.48 -44.23
CA THR A 117 0.36 -35.91 -45.05
C THR A 117 -0.89 -35.59 -44.19
N CYS A 118 -1.82 -34.79 -44.72
CA CYS A 118 -3.27 -34.67 -44.36
C CYS A 118 -3.65 -34.12 -42.96
N ALA A 119 -4.74 -33.37 -42.70
CA ALA A 119 -5.99 -32.94 -43.38
C ALA A 119 -7.31 -33.57 -42.84
N LEU A 120 -8.15 -32.69 -42.26
CA LEU A 120 -9.62 -32.69 -42.13
C LEU A 120 -10.43 -34.00 -41.88
N LYS A 121 -11.08 -34.05 -40.69
CA LYS A 121 -12.42 -34.64 -40.38
C LYS A 121 -12.57 -36.19 -40.50
N PRO A 122 -13.72 -36.79 -40.08
CA PRO A 122 -14.44 -36.70 -38.80
C PRO A 122 -14.83 -38.12 -38.23
N THR A 123 -15.84 -38.22 -37.36
CA THR A 123 -16.54 -39.46 -36.88
C THR A 123 -15.77 -40.33 -35.85
N ASN A 124 -16.37 -41.20 -35.01
CA ASN A 124 -17.79 -41.44 -34.63
C ASN A 124 -17.91 -42.06 -33.20
N PHE A 125 -19.13 -42.15 -32.65
CA PHE A 125 -19.47 -43.01 -31.50
C PHE A 125 -19.40 -44.52 -31.85
N PRO A 126 -19.29 -45.41 -30.86
CA PRO A 126 -20.47 -46.18 -30.46
C PRO A 126 -20.69 -46.28 -28.94
N SER A 127 -21.80 -46.91 -28.53
CA SER A 127 -22.29 -47.02 -27.16
C SER A 127 -22.36 -48.47 -26.64
N SER A 128 -22.65 -48.60 -25.34
CA SER A 128 -23.43 -49.68 -24.71
C SER A 128 -23.01 -51.15 -24.86
N HIS A 129 -22.80 -51.82 -23.71
CA HIS A 129 -23.56 -53.02 -23.36
C HIS A 129 -23.70 -53.17 -21.84
N SER A 130 -24.67 -53.97 -21.41
CA SER A 130 -25.11 -54.24 -20.03
C SER A 130 -25.21 -55.76 -19.79
N ILE A 131 -25.81 -56.19 -18.65
CA ILE A 131 -26.10 -57.58 -18.18
C ILE A 131 -25.09 -58.09 -17.11
N SER A 132 -25.48 -58.78 -16.01
CA SER A 132 -26.46 -58.43 -14.93
C SER A 132 -26.57 -59.53 -13.86
N THR A 133 -26.75 -59.15 -12.58
CA THR A 133 -27.36 -59.97 -11.47
C THR A 133 -26.57 -61.23 -11.00
N VAL A 134 -26.78 -61.86 -9.83
CA VAL A 134 -27.99 -62.11 -8.98
C VAL A 134 -27.69 -62.09 -7.44
N SER A 135 -28.72 -61.67 -6.68
CA SER A 135 -29.09 -61.63 -5.21
C SER A 135 -28.36 -62.50 -4.14
N ALA A 136 -28.61 -62.38 -2.81
CA ALA A 136 -29.71 -61.79 -1.99
C ALA A 136 -29.18 -61.22 -0.63
N ASP A 137 -29.91 -60.64 0.35
CA ASP A 137 -31.31 -60.76 0.84
C ASP A 137 -31.92 -59.43 1.42
N TYR A 138 -33.14 -59.44 2.00
CA TYR A 138 -34.06 -58.26 2.03
C TYR A 138 -35.00 -58.10 3.28
N ILE A 139 -35.04 -56.90 3.90
CA ILE A 139 -36.19 -56.05 4.40
C ILE A 139 -37.45 -56.72 5.07
N PRO A 140 -37.95 -56.28 6.29
CA PRO A 140 -39.10 -55.31 6.40
C PRO A 140 -39.24 -54.44 7.71
N LYS A 141 -40.46 -53.86 7.96
CA LYS A 141 -40.89 -52.83 8.97
C LYS A 141 -42.36 -53.15 9.46
N PRO A 142 -43.19 -52.33 10.19
CA PRO A 142 -43.09 -50.94 10.74
C PRO A 142 -43.81 -50.61 12.12
N LEU A 143 -43.82 -49.30 12.51
CA LEU A 143 -44.84 -48.50 13.26
C LEU A 143 -45.61 -49.00 14.53
N THR A 144 -45.61 -48.22 15.64
CA THR A 144 -46.78 -47.57 16.36
C THR A 144 -46.44 -47.01 17.78
N THR A 145 -47.39 -46.37 18.50
CA THR A 145 -47.22 -45.56 19.75
C THR A 145 -48.22 -45.93 20.88
N PRO A 146 -48.00 -45.54 22.18
CA PRO A 146 -49.00 -44.63 22.84
C PRO A 146 -48.58 -43.74 24.08
N VAL A 147 -48.99 -42.46 24.05
CA VAL A 147 -49.86 -41.70 25.03
C VAL A 147 -49.59 -41.59 26.57
N LEU A 148 -49.13 -40.39 27.01
CA LEU A 148 -49.60 -39.44 28.11
C LEU A 148 -49.85 -39.91 29.58
N PRO A 149 -50.02 -39.01 30.61
CA PRO A 149 -50.41 -37.55 30.65
C PRO A 149 -49.45 -36.62 31.48
N ARG A 150 -49.73 -35.38 31.98
CA ARG A 150 -50.94 -34.52 32.12
C ARG A 150 -50.62 -32.99 32.30
N ALA A 151 -51.56 -32.12 31.89
CA ALA A 151 -51.91 -30.72 32.29
C ALA A 151 -50.90 -29.68 32.90
N LEU A 152 -50.66 -28.58 32.15
CA LEU A 152 -51.08 -27.14 32.33
C LEU A 152 -51.35 -26.53 33.74
N PRO A 153 -51.28 -25.17 33.94
CA PRO A 153 -51.20 -24.05 32.97
C PRO A 153 -50.18 -22.88 33.28
N SER A 154 -50.15 -21.86 32.38
CA SER A 154 -49.65 -20.47 32.55
C SER A 154 -50.79 -19.52 33.04
N PRO A 155 -50.67 -18.16 33.19
CA PRO A 155 -49.62 -17.15 32.92
C PRO A 155 -49.29 -16.33 34.24
N PRO A 156 -48.98 -15.01 34.36
CA PRO A 156 -48.75 -13.87 33.41
C PRO A 156 -47.51 -12.97 33.74
N VAL A 157 -47.58 -11.66 33.43
CA VAL A 157 -46.60 -10.56 33.66
C VAL A 157 -47.34 -9.36 34.31
N PRO A 158 -46.71 -8.57 35.22
CA PRO A 158 -46.73 -7.09 35.04
C PRO A 158 -45.53 -6.27 35.61
N SER A 159 -44.95 -5.43 34.75
CA SER A 159 -44.52 -4.01 34.91
C SER A 159 -44.11 -3.34 36.25
N ASN A 160 -43.07 -2.49 36.13
CA ASN A 160 -42.92 -1.11 36.67
C ASN A 160 -42.92 -0.79 38.19
N SER A 161 -41.77 -0.34 38.71
CA SER A 161 -41.52 1.01 39.31
C SER A 161 -40.01 1.13 39.63
N GLY A 162 -39.36 2.30 39.54
CA GLY A 162 -39.38 3.41 40.50
C GLY A 162 -38.28 3.20 41.57
N SER A 163 -37.11 3.84 41.49
CA SER A 163 -36.80 5.16 42.11
C SER A 163 -37.05 5.23 43.64
N SER A 164 -36.12 5.64 44.53
CA SER A 164 -34.71 6.07 44.41
C SER A 164 -34.15 6.49 45.80
N ILE A 165 -32.86 6.89 45.87
CA ILE A 165 -32.18 7.72 46.93
C ILE A 165 -31.86 7.06 48.31
N ILE A 166 -30.78 7.54 48.94
CA ILE A 166 -30.36 7.43 50.38
C ILE A 166 -29.83 6.04 50.83
N SER A 167 -28.68 5.90 51.53
CA SER A 167 -27.47 6.75 51.67
C SER A 167 -26.28 5.92 52.22
N ALA A 168 -25.07 6.49 52.17
CA ALA A 168 -23.93 6.13 53.04
C ALA A 168 -24.12 6.74 54.46
N PRO A 169 -23.21 6.60 55.45
CA PRO A 169 -21.93 5.86 55.47
C PRO A 169 -21.74 4.95 56.72
N CYS A 170 -20.55 4.32 56.83
CA CYS A 170 -19.90 4.12 58.13
C CYS A 170 -18.37 3.99 57.96
N MET A 171 -17.58 4.42 58.94
CA MET A 171 -16.10 4.39 58.94
C MET A 171 -15.56 3.82 60.26
N ALA A 172 -14.48 3.03 60.14
CA ALA A 172 -13.36 2.87 61.08
C ALA A 172 -12.25 2.12 60.31
N ASP A 173 -10.98 2.51 60.25
CA ASP A 173 -10.02 2.93 61.30
C ASP A 173 -9.51 1.74 62.14
N HIS A 174 -8.20 1.53 62.37
CA HIS A 174 -7.02 2.25 61.87
C HIS A 174 -5.78 1.33 61.76
N SER A 175 -4.69 1.89 61.24
CA SER A 175 -3.37 1.31 60.92
C SER A 175 -2.41 1.01 62.09
N ALA A 176 -1.47 0.07 61.86
CA ALA A 176 -0.08 0.03 62.41
C ALA A 176 0.10 -0.23 63.93
N SER A 177 1.25 -0.68 64.48
CA SER A 177 2.46 -1.38 63.96
C SER A 177 3.38 -1.77 65.13
N GLU A 178 4.13 -2.89 65.09
CA GLU A 178 5.46 -3.03 65.74
C GLU A 178 6.18 -4.35 65.34
N THR A 179 7.36 -4.65 65.93
CA THR A 179 8.45 -5.43 65.29
C THR A 179 9.08 -6.59 66.10
N GLU A 180 9.88 -7.39 65.38
CA GLU A 180 11.02 -8.24 65.81
C GLU A 180 10.91 -9.80 65.90
N HIS A 181 11.93 -10.42 65.29
CA HIS A 181 12.62 -11.71 65.55
C HIS A 181 11.84 -12.95 66.05
N PHE A 182 11.95 -14.11 65.37
CA PHE A 182 13.19 -14.92 65.37
C PHE A 182 13.43 -15.74 64.07
N SER A 183 14.46 -16.60 64.06
CA SER A 183 15.14 -17.13 62.86
C SER A 183 15.13 -18.66 62.68
N SER A 184 15.36 -19.11 61.44
CA SER A 184 15.97 -20.41 61.09
C SER A 184 16.67 -20.32 59.72
N THR A 185 17.57 -21.27 59.40
CA THR A 185 18.70 -21.03 58.48
C THR A 185 18.91 -22.09 57.38
N SER A 186 19.21 -21.59 56.17
CA SER A 186 20.28 -21.96 55.19
C SER A 186 20.91 -23.40 55.24
N PRO A 187 21.35 -24.00 54.10
CA PRO A 187 22.30 -23.31 53.18
C PRO A 187 22.35 -23.69 51.68
N THR A 188 23.06 -22.84 50.94
CA THR A 188 23.71 -23.11 49.64
C THR A 188 25.16 -23.58 49.86
N PRO A 189 25.87 -24.03 48.81
CA PRO A 189 27.13 -23.32 48.48
C PRO A 189 27.41 -23.16 46.97
N SER A 190 28.55 -22.50 46.67
CA SER A 190 28.93 -21.94 45.36
C SER A 190 30.08 -22.75 44.67
N PRO A 191 30.49 -22.43 43.42
CA PRO A 191 31.41 -23.28 42.62
C PRO A 191 32.89 -22.87 42.71
N LEU A 192 33.82 -23.71 42.20
CA LEU A 192 35.15 -23.30 41.71
C LEU A 192 35.86 -24.37 40.82
N THR A 193 36.99 -23.97 40.22
CA THR A 193 37.77 -24.57 39.10
C THR A 193 38.62 -25.83 39.40
N GLY A 194 38.95 -26.64 38.36
CA GLY A 194 40.07 -27.61 38.38
C GLY A 194 40.26 -28.39 37.05
N SER A 195 41.49 -28.84 36.72
CA SER A 195 41.83 -29.46 35.41
C SER A 195 42.81 -30.64 35.47
N LYS A 196 42.69 -31.65 34.57
CA LYS A 196 43.78 -32.26 33.75
C LYS A 196 43.35 -33.53 32.95
N THR A 197 44.06 -33.78 31.83
CA THR A 197 44.27 -35.07 31.07
C THR A 197 43.03 -35.93 30.70
N ALA A 198 42.69 -36.28 29.43
CA ALA A 198 43.47 -36.73 28.25
C ALA A 198 44.12 -38.13 28.43
N VAL A 199 44.29 -39.02 27.42
CA VAL A 199 44.42 -38.88 25.95
C VAL A 199 43.87 -40.15 25.23
N LEU A 200 43.27 -40.06 24.01
CA LEU A 200 43.30 -41.17 23.01
C LEU A 200 43.06 -40.69 21.56
N HIS A 201 43.81 -41.29 20.61
CA HIS A 201 43.75 -41.11 19.15
C HIS A 201 43.49 -42.47 18.47
N PRO A 202 43.23 -42.53 17.15
CA PRO A 202 44.32 -43.05 16.30
C PRO A 202 44.71 -42.09 15.14
N THR A 203 45.68 -42.52 14.34
CA THR A 203 46.49 -41.71 13.38
C THR A 203 46.72 -42.50 12.07
N VAL A 204 47.63 -42.05 11.19
CA VAL A 204 48.23 -42.68 9.97
C VAL A 204 47.72 -42.08 8.63
N VAL A 205 48.53 -41.66 7.63
CA VAL A 205 49.99 -41.36 7.48
C VAL A 205 50.20 -40.39 6.27
N MET A 206 51.40 -39.80 6.10
CA MET A 206 51.86 -38.88 5.02
C MET A 206 53.01 -39.53 4.17
N PRO A 207 53.77 -38.89 3.23
CA PRO A 207 53.70 -37.60 2.51
C PRO A 207 53.95 -37.74 0.95
N SER A 208 54.49 -36.69 0.30
CA SER A 208 55.34 -36.64 -0.92
C SER A 208 54.68 -36.47 -2.31
N ASP A 209 55.31 -35.88 -3.34
CA ASP A 209 56.18 -34.66 -3.50
C ASP A 209 56.50 -34.44 -5.01
N ILE A 210 57.32 -33.43 -5.38
CA ILE A 210 58.01 -33.26 -6.71
C ILE A 210 57.12 -32.86 -7.93
N GLN A 211 57.54 -32.09 -8.96
CA GLN A 211 58.38 -30.87 -9.05
C GLN A 211 58.35 -30.28 -10.49
N ASN A 212 58.33 -28.94 -10.63
CA ASN A 212 59.08 -28.08 -11.58
C ASN A 212 59.14 -28.26 -13.13
N ILE A 213 59.20 -27.09 -13.83
CA ILE A 213 59.84 -26.80 -15.16
C ILE A 213 59.06 -27.38 -16.38
N VAL A 214 58.90 -26.73 -17.56
CA VAL A 214 59.79 -25.98 -18.48
C VAL A 214 59.18 -24.64 -18.97
N SER A 215 60.04 -23.69 -19.40
CA SER A 215 59.68 -22.39 -19.99
C SER A 215 60.15 -22.24 -21.46
N ALA A 216 59.44 -21.43 -22.27
CA ALA A 216 59.97 -20.82 -23.51
C ALA A 216 59.15 -19.60 -24.00
N ASN A 217 59.85 -18.51 -24.32
CA ASN A 217 59.44 -17.30 -25.09
C ASN A 217 60.35 -17.24 -26.36
N PRO A 218 60.38 -16.20 -27.23
CA PRO A 218 59.56 -14.98 -27.38
C PRO A 218 58.67 -15.06 -28.68
N THR A 219 58.47 -14.15 -29.66
CA THR A 219 58.97 -12.80 -30.11
C THR A 219 57.93 -12.24 -31.15
N GLU A 220 57.92 -11.02 -31.72
CA GLU A 220 58.78 -9.82 -31.63
C GLU A 220 57.99 -8.48 -31.79
N CYS A 221 58.04 -7.81 -32.96
CA CYS A 221 57.71 -6.38 -33.20
C CYS A 221 57.07 -6.19 -34.63
N ILE A 222 56.86 -5.04 -35.30
CA ILE A 222 57.52 -3.71 -35.41
C ILE A 222 56.52 -2.61 -35.89
N SER A 223 56.59 -1.40 -35.29
CA SER A 223 56.44 0.04 -35.74
C SER A 223 55.69 0.48 -37.07
N THR A 224 55.52 1.75 -37.51
CA THR A 224 55.84 3.13 -37.03
C THR A 224 54.88 4.25 -37.60
N SER A 225 54.51 5.22 -36.75
CA SER A 225 54.42 6.70 -36.91
C SER A 225 54.01 7.53 -38.18
N ASN A 226 53.17 8.57 -37.92
CA ASN A 226 53.33 10.03 -38.19
C ASN A 226 52.80 10.82 -39.45
N LYS A 227 51.97 11.85 -39.15
CA LYS A 227 51.86 13.26 -39.68
C LYS A 227 51.18 13.62 -41.04
N LYS A 228 50.06 14.40 -40.92
CA LYS A 228 49.66 15.72 -41.56
C LYS A 228 49.78 15.91 -43.12
N ILE A 229 48.93 16.66 -43.86
CA ILE A 229 47.91 17.70 -43.53
C ILE A 229 46.83 17.93 -44.64
N LEU A 230 45.67 18.48 -44.27
CA LEU A 230 44.58 19.17 -45.03
C LEU A 230 44.29 18.92 -46.54
N LYS A 231 43.03 18.53 -46.83
CA LYS A 231 42.08 19.31 -47.69
C LYS A 231 40.62 18.79 -47.54
N CYS A 232 39.70 19.62 -47.05
CA CYS A 232 38.31 19.21 -46.80
C CYS A 232 37.35 19.79 -47.85
N ARG A 233 36.71 18.93 -48.67
CA ARG A 233 35.67 19.35 -49.64
C ARG A 233 34.31 19.55 -48.93
N PRO A 234 33.49 20.56 -49.30
CA PRO A 234 32.16 20.73 -48.73
C PRO A 234 31.26 19.54 -49.10
N LYS A 235 30.78 18.80 -48.09
CA LYS A 235 29.81 17.71 -48.30
C LYS A 235 28.48 18.32 -48.77
N ARG A 236 28.13 18.09 -50.04
CA ARG A 236 26.76 18.32 -50.53
C ARG A 236 25.81 17.24 -50.01
N THR A 237 24.53 17.54 -49.94
CA THR A 237 23.47 16.66 -49.42
C THR A 237 22.17 16.99 -50.14
N MET A 238 21.35 15.98 -50.40
CA MET A 238 20.09 16.11 -51.13
C MET A 238 18.94 16.46 -50.17
N CYS A 239 18.02 17.34 -50.59
CA CYS A 239 16.79 17.62 -49.84
C CYS A 239 15.79 16.49 -50.05
N CYS A 240 15.40 15.78 -48.99
CA CYS A 240 14.48 14.64 -49.07
C CYS A 240 13.06 14.97 -49.56
N PHE A 241 12.66 16.25 -49.56
CA PHE A 241 11.32 16.70 -49.97
C PHE A 241 11.23 17.17 -51.44
N CYS A 242 12.36 17.43 -52.12
CA CYS A 242 12.36 17.90 -53.51
C CYS A 242 13.60 17.48 -54.33
N ASN A 243 14.44 16.59 -53.79
CA ASN A 243 15.67 16.06 -54.36
C ASN A 243 16.72 17.10 -54.83
N LYS A 244 16.59 18.38 -54.43
CA LYS A 244 17.56 19.42 -54.77
C LYS A 244 18.85 19.25 -53.96
N ILE A 245 19.98 19.11 -54.66
CA ILE A 245 21.31 18.91 -54.04
C ILE A 245 21.90 20.25 -53.62
N LEU A 246 22.16 20.41 -52.32
CA LEU A 246 22.65 21.66 -51.71
C LEU A 246 23.88 21.40 -50.81
N ASN A 247 24.54 22.46 -50.36
CA ASN A 247 25.66 22.33 -49.41
C ASN A 247 25.12 22.03 -47.99
N LYS A 248 25.71 21.10 -47.22
CA LYS A 248 25.07 20.56 -46.00
C LYS A 248 24.76 21.62 -44.92
N LYS A 249 25.49 22.74 -44.85
CA LYS A 249 25.15 23.86 -43.95
C LYS A 249 23.80 24.52 -44.27
N ASN A 250 23.37 24.51 -45.55
CA ASN A 250 22.21 25.27 -46.03
C ASN A 250 20.94 24.40 -46.11
N ILE A 251 21.04 23.09 -45.90
CA ILE A 251 19.94 22.14 -46.08
C ILE A 251 18.78 22.41 -45.11
N LYS A 252 19.09 22.77 -43.85
CA LYS A 252 18.09 23.02 -42.81
C LYS A 252 17.26 24.27 -43.11
N THR A 253 17.92 25.37 -43.51
CA THR A 253 17.27 26.62 -43.93
C THR A 253 16.44 26.45 -45.21
N HIS A 254 16.89 25.60 -46.14
CA HIS A 254 16.11 25.28 -47.34
C HIS A 254 14.84 24.51 -47.01
N ILE A 255 14.92 23.50 -46.13
CA ILE A 255 13.75 22.76 -45.64
C ILE A 255 12.78 23.72 -44.93
N GLN A 256 13.26 24.55 -44.00
CA GLN A 256 12.40 25.53 -43.31
C GLN A 256 11.73 26.54 -44.25
N ARG A 257 12.40 26.99 -45.32
CA ARG A 257 11.85 27.99 -46.26
C ARG A 257 11.02 27.41 -47.43
N ARG A 258 10.92 26.09 -47.59
CA ARG A 258 10.20 25.46 -48.72
C ARG A 258 9.36 24.22 -48.36
N HIS A 259 9.56 23.63 -47.19
CA HIS A 259 9.02 22.32 -46.82
C HIS A 259 8.54 22.21 -45.36
N SER A 260 8.63 23.30 -44.57
CA SER A 260 7.99 23.36 -43.25
C SER A 260 6.58 23.95 -43.37
N LEU A 261 5.57 23.15 -43.03
CA LEU A 261 4.21 23.61 -42.74
C LEU A 261 3.96 23.49 -41.24
N SER A 262 3.98 24.63 -40.54
CA SER A 262 3.51 24.75 -39.16
C SER A 262 3.21 26.21 -38.84
N THR A 263 1.94 26.51 -38.56
CA THR A 263 1.40 27.65 -37.79
C THR A 263 1.89 29.09 -38.10
N PRO A 264 1.00 30.02 -38.52
CA PRO A 264 1.26 31.44 -38.37
C PRO A 264 1.03 31.89 -36.91
N ASP A 265 1.88 32.79 -36.41
CA ASP A 265 1.69 33.45 -35.12
C ASP A 265 0.51 34.45 -35.15
N VAL A 266 -0.05 34.73 -33.96
CA VAL A 266 -1.05 35.79 -33.78
C VAL A 266 -0.40 37.17 -33.93
N ASN A 267 -0.98 38.04 -34.75
CA ASN A 267 -0.71 39.48 -34.68
C ASN A 267 -1.98 40.31 -34.98
N ILE A 268 -1.95 41.59 -34.62
CA ILE A 268 -3.13 42.30 -34.10
C ILE A 268 -3.81 43.23 -35.14
N ASN A 269 -5.15 43.29 -35.06
CA ASN A 269 -6.09 44.26 -35.68
C ASN A 269 -6.08 44.43 -37.23
N HIS A 270 -7.20 44.11 -37.89
CA HIS A 270 -8.22 45.14 -38.23
C HIS A 270 -9.51 44.59 -38.90
N HIS A 271 -10.63 45.27 -38.63
CA HIS A 271 -11.92 45.29 -39.34
C HIS A 271 -12.88 44.08 -39.36
N ARG A 272 -14.16 44.44 -39.56
CA ARG A 272 -15.38 43.60 -39.60
C ARG A 272 -15.85 43.43 -41.08
N PRO A 273 -17.10 43.00 -41.36
CA PRO A 273 -17.43 41.64 -41.75
C PRO A 273 -17.85 41.54 -43.23
N SER A 274 -18.01 40.31 -43.74
CA SER A 274 -18.67 40.06 -45.02
C SER A 274 -19.60 38.86 -44.95
N THR A 275 -20.90 39.11 -45.07
CA THR A 275 -21.93 38.08 -45.27
C THR A 275 -21.89 37.53 -46.70
N CYS A 276 -22.13 36.24 -46.84
CA CYS A 276 -22.75 35.69 -48.04
C CYS A 276 -24.07 35.05 -47.64
N ILE A 277 -25.15 35.44 -48.31
CA ILE A 277 -26.46 34.81 -48.22
C ILE A 277 -26.60 33.93 -49.45
N ASP A 278 -27.00 32.68 -49.28
CA ASP A 278 -27.71 31.96 -50.34
C ASP A 278 -29.15 31.70 -49.89
N ARG A 279 -30.07 31.62 -50.85
CA ARG A 279 -31.52 31.55 -50.66
C ARG A 279 -32.05 30.20 -51.12
N THR A 280 -32.22 29.26 -50.19
CA THR A 280 -33.47 28.49 -49.99
C THR A 280 -33.31 27.45 -48.88
N ASN A 281 -34.43 27.01 -48.31
CA ASN A 281 -34.59 25.84 -47.45
C ASN A 281 -33.81 25.82 -46.12
N GLY A 282 -34.47 26.34 -45.07
CA GLY A 282 -34.66 25.67 -43.77
C GLY A 282 -33.43 25.14 -43.03
N ILE A 283 -33.13 25.75 -41.87
CA ILE A 283 -32.14 25.24 -40.91
C ILE A 283 -32.53 23.81 -40.48
N SER A 284 -31.63 22.86 -40.72
CA SER A 284 -31.64 21.53 -40.10
C SER A 284 -30.20 21.09 -39.87
N ALA A 285 -29.67 21.45 -38.70
CA ALA A 285 -28.34 21.03 -38.29
C ALA A 285 -28.37 19.54 -37.92
N VAL A 286 -28.02 18.68 -38.87
CA VAL A 286 -27.68 17.28 -38.57
C VAL A 286 -26.37 17.29 -37.79
N GLY A 287 -26.48 17.29 -36.46
CA GLY A 287 -25.34 17.06 -35.59
C GLY A 287 -24.90 15.61 -35.71
N GLU A 288 -23.78 15.35 -36.37
CA GLU A 288 -23.17 14.02 -36.43
C GLU A 288 -22.65 13.61 -35.04
N THR A 289 -23.53 12.98 -34.26
CA THR A 289 -23.16 12.38 -32.99
C THR A 289 -22.28 11.17 -33.23
N VAL A 290 -20.98 11.28 -32.94
CA VAL A 290 -20.02 10.17 -33.02
C VAL A 290 -20.22 9.18 -31.85
N THR A 291 -21.35 8.48 -31.88
CA THR A 291 -21.71 7.43 -30.90
C THR A 291 -21.00 6.13 -31.23
N GLY A 292 -19.71 6.06 -30.89
CA GLY A 292 -18.88 4.84 -30.98
C GLY A 292 -18.20 4.49 -29.66
N PRO A 293 -17.70 3.25 -29.48
CA PRO A 293 -17.10 2.81 -28.20
C PRO A 293 -15.97 3.73 -27.71
N VAL A 294 -15.12 4.21 -28.62
CA VAL A 294 -13.99 5.12 -28.34
C VAL A 294 -14.45 6.45 -27.69
N ALA A 295 -15.61 6.98 -28.10
CA ALA A 295 -16.17 8.20 -27.51
C ALA A 295 -16.66 7.97 -26.07
N MET A 296 -17.23 6.79 -25.79
CA MET A 296 -17.62 6.41 -24.43
C MET A 296 -16.40 6.17 -23.53
N GLU A 297 -15.33 5.56 -24.04
CA GLU A 297 -14.09 5.40 -23.28
C GLU A 297 -13.46 6.75 -22.91
N SER A 298 -13.40 7.71 -23.84
CA SER A 298 -12.91 9.07 -23.53
C SER A 298 -13.77 9.71 -22.45
N MET A 299 -15.09 9.73 -22.61
CA MET A 299 -16.03 10.29 -21.62
C MET A 299 -15.81 9.72 -20.20
N ILE A 300 -15.59 8.41 -20.08
CA ILE A 300 -15.33 7.76 -18.78
C ILE A 300 -13.95 8.15 -18.22
N ARG A 301 -12.90 8.16 -19.06
CA ARG A 301 -11.56 8.61 -18.66
C ARG A 301 -11.55 10.08 -18.23
N ASP A 302 -12.23 10.95 -18.97
CA ASP A 302 -12.34 12.38 -18.71
C ASP A 302 -13.15 12.69 -17.45
N MET A 303 -14.22 11.92 -17.17
CA MET A 303 -14.96 12.04 -15.92
C MET A 303 -14.11 11.64 -14.71
N PHE A 304 -13.33 10.55 -14.81
CA PHE A 304 -12.42 10.16 -13.73
C PHE A 304 -11.26 11.15 -13.55
N ARG A 305 -10.69 11.64 -14.66
CA ARG A 305 -9.69 12.72 -14.70
C ARG A 305 -10.19 13.96 -13.98
N HIS A 306 -11.45 14.35 -14.18
CA HIS A 306 -12.09 15.44 -13.44
C HIS A 306 -12.16 15.17 -11.93
N CYS A 307 -12.56 13.96 -11.50
CA CYS A 307 -12.71 13.64 -10.08
C CYS A 307 -11.40 13.39 -9.31
N ILE A 308 -10.31 12.94 -9.95
CA ILE A 308 -9.02 12.69 -9.27
C ILE A 308 -8.01 13.86 -9.33
N ARG A 309 -8.29 14.92 -10.10
CA ARG A 309 -7.40 16.10 -10.20
C ARG A 309 -7.38 16.99 -8.97
N PHE A 310 -8.34 16.85 -8.06
CA PHE A 310 -8.44 17.72 -6.89
C PHE A 310 -7.29 17.44 -5.91
N PRO A 311 -6.55 18.47 -5.45
CA PRO A 311 -5.45 18.28 -4.52
C PRO A 311 -5.98 17.95 -3.13
N VAL A 312 -5.31 17.04 -2.42
CA VAL A 312 -5.69 16.57 -1.08
C VAL A 312 -4.61 16.97 -0.07
N PRO A 313 -4.94 17.64 1.05
CA PRO A 313 -3.99 17.88 2.13
C PRO A 313 -3.43 16.56 2.70
N ILE A 314 -2.11 16.48 2.89
CA ILE A 314 -1.44 15.32 3.50
C ILE A 314 -1.02 15.65 4.93
N SER A 315 -0.42 16.82 5.10
CA SER A 315 0.21 17.28 6.34
C SER A 315 0.17 18.81 6.41
N ALA A 316 0.27 19.35 7.62
CA ALA A 316 0.44 20.78 7.83
C ALA A 316 1.38 21.02 9.01
N SER A 317 1.99 22.21 9.03
CA SER A 317 2.84 22.71 10.10
C SER A 317 2.63 24.21 10.27
N VAL A 318 2.87 24.71 11.48
CA VAL A 318 2.69 26.13 11.82
C VAL A 318 4.04 26.71 12.24
N VAL A 319 4.35 27.92 11.79
CA VAL A 319 5.53 28.68 12.21
C VAL A 319 5.04 30.02 12.74
N THR A 320 5.28 30.30 14.01
CA THR A 320 4.99 31.61 14.60
C THR A 320 6.17 32.53 14.30
N GLU A 321 5.91 33.65 13.66
CA GLU A 321 6.88 34.73 13.49
C GLU A 321 6.68 35.76 14.64
N GLU A 322 7.64 36.65 14.87
CA GLU A 322 7.61 37.56 16.03
C GLU A 322 6.47 38.60 15.96
N LEU A 323 6.28 39.35 17.06
CA LEU A 323 5.30 40.44 17.15
C LEU A 323 5.56 41.48 16.06
N VAL A 324 4.59 41.67 15.18
CA VAL A 324 4.64 42.64 14.06
C VAL A 324 4.50 44.07 14.59
N ASP A 325 3.72 44.23 15.67
CA ASP A 325 3.53 45.48 16.36
C ASP A 325 3.25 45.24 17.86
N THR A 326 4.18 45.69 18.71
CA THR A 326 4.08 45.61 20.17
C THR A 326 3.07 46.59 20.77
N ALA A 327 2.58 47.58 20.00
CA ALA A 327 1.57 48.53 20.45
C ALA A 327 0.12 48.04 20.19
N THR A 328 -0.09 47.09 19.27
CA THR A 328 -1.43 46.53 18.96
C THR A 328 -1.58 45.02 19.19
N ASP A 329 -0.52 44.35 19.65
CA ASP A 329 -0.43 42.89 19.86
C ASP A 329 -0.85 42.07 18.62
N LYS A 330 -0.29 42.45 17.46
CA LYS A 330 -0.48 41.74 16.21
C LYS A 330 0.66 40.74 15.99
N ARG A 331 0.29 39.48 15.77
CA ARG A 331 1.20 38.33 15.62
C ARG A 331 1.09 37.78 14.20
N CYS A 332 2.23 37.52 13.56
CA CYS A 332 2.29 36.87 12.26
C CYS A 332 2.36 35.35 12.45
N ILE A 333 1.47 34.59 11.82
CA ILE A 333 1.51 33.13 11.85
C ILE A 333 1.54 32.57 10.44
N THR A 334 2.59 31.83 10.13
CA THR A 334 2.74 31.12 8.86
C THR A 334 2.16 29.72 8.98
N VAL A 335 1.34 29.32 8.01
CA VAL A 335 0.86 27.93 7.84
C VAL A 335 1.46 27.36 6.57
N LEU A 336 2.13 26.22 6.68
CA LEU A 336 2.71 25.46 5.58
C LEU A 336 2.02 24.10 5.48
N ALA A 337 1.34 23.81 4.37
CA ALA A 337 0.69 22.53 4.13
C ALA A 337 1.26 21.83 2.90
N GLN A 338 1.42 20.50 2.98
CA GLN A 338 1.79 19.63 1.86
C GLN A 338 0.53 18.97 1.28
N TRP A 339 0.49 18.85 -0.04
CA TRP A 339 -0.66 18.37 -0.80
C TRP A 339 -0.23 17.24 -1.74
N SER A 340 -1.14 16.29 -2.01
CA SER A 340 -0.99 15.28 -3.06
C SER A 340 -2.00 15.54 -4.17
N GLN A 341 -1.59 15.37 -5.43
CA GLN A 341 -2.45 15.52 -6.60
C GLN A 341 -2.12 14.46 -7.65
N CYS A 342 -3.14 13.88 -8.31
CA CYS A 342 -2.91 12.90 -9.37
C CYS A 342 -2.65 13.60 -10.71
N ASP A 343 -1.46 13.40 -11.30
CA ASP A 343 -1.14 13.77 -12.68
C ASP A 343 -1.31 12.52 -13.57
N LEU A 344 -2.35 12.55 -14.40
CA LEU A 344 -2.69 11.47 -15.34
C LEU A 344 -1.83 11.46 -16.60
N GLU A 345 -1.24 12.60 -16.99
CA GLU A 345 -0.41 12.67 -18.20
C GLU A 345 1.00 12.12 -17.91
N ARG A 346 1.50 12.32 -16.68
CA ARG A 346 2.73 11.68 -16.17
C ARG A 346 2.48 10.32 -15.53
N GLY A 347 1.25 10.02 -15.12
CA GLY A 347 0.86 8.77 -14.45
C GLY A 347 1.33 8.64 -13.00
N VAL A 348 1.61 9.76 -12.33
CA VAL A 348 2.20 9.84 -10.98
C VAL A 348 1.35 10.68 -10.03
N LYS A 349 1.58 10.53 -8.72
CA LYS A 349 1.11 11.53 -7.75
C LYS A 349 2.19 12.59 -7.57
N LEU A 350 1.83 13.84 -7.83
CA LEU A 350 2.67 15.00 -7.53
C LEU A 350 2.50 15.35 -6.05
N HIS A 351 3.57 15.85 -5.45
CA HIS A 351 3.57 16.39 -4.10
C HIS A 351 4.01 17.85 -4.16
N PHE A 352 3.32 18.75 -3.48
CA PHE A 352 3.66 20.17 -3.46
C PHE A 352 3.33 20.82 -2.12
N SER A 353 4.04 21.90 -1.78
CA SER A 353 3.74 22.74 -0.62
C SER A 353 3.03 24.03 -1.03
N GLN A 354 2.21 24.54 -0.12
CA GLN A 354 1.67 25.90 -0.17
C GLN A 354 1.85 26.57 1.20
N ARG A 355 2.17 27.87 1.17
CA ARG A 355 2.37 28.71 2.35
C ARG A 355 1.32 29.82 2.39
N TRP A 356 0.70 29.98 3.55
CA TRP A 356 -0.17 31.11 3.91
C TRP A 356 0.44 31.88 5.07
N THR A 357 0.07 33.16 5.17
CA THR A 357 0.40 34.00 6.32
C THR A 357 -0.90 34.57 6.89
N LEU A 358 -1.10 34.35 8.17
CA LEU A 358 -2.24 34.82 8.96
C LEU A 358 -1.80 36.04 9.75
N LEU A 359 -2.61 37.10 9.71
CA LEU A 359 -2.50 38.24 10.60
C LEU A 359 -3.49 38.02 11.74
N CYS A 360 -2.95 37.75 12.93
CA CYS A 360 -3.72 37.41 14.12
C CYS A 360 -3.57 38.52 15.16
N LYS A 361 -4.65 38.79 15.91
CA LYS A 361 -4.63 39.63 17.10
C LYS A 361 -5.10 38.79 18.28
N HIS A 362 -4.25 38.64 19.30
CA HIS A 362 -4.38 37.54 20.26
C HIS A 362 -4.68 36.22 19.50
N ASP A 363 -5.68 35.46 19.92
CA ASP A 363 -6.09 34.18 19.33
C ASP A 363 -7.30 34.35 18.37
N THR A 364 -7.35 35.46 17.63
CA THR A 364 -8.34 35.73 16.57
C THR A 364 -7.63 36.00 15.25
N ILE A 365 -8.09 35.36 14.17
CA ILE A 365 -7.57 35.59 12.81
C ILE A 365 -8.30 36.80 12.22
N GLU A 366 -7.62 37.94 12.09
CA GLU A 366 -8.20 39.14 11.46
C GLU A 366 -8.18 38.98 9.93
N HIS A 367 -7.05 38.54 9.36
CA HIS A 367 -6.88 38.39 7.92
C HIS A 367 -6.04 37.15 7.55
N VAL A 368 -6.43 36.48 6.47
CA VAL A 368 -5.59 35.51 5.74
C VAL A 368 -5.00 36.22 4.54
N LEU A 369 -3.67 36.28 4.43
CA LEU A 369 -3.01 36.78 3.22
C LEU A 369 -3.05 35.70 2.12
N PRO A 370 -3.16 36.09 0.82
CA PRO A 370 -3.12 35.14 -0.29
C PRO A 370 -1.88 34.25 -0.24
N SER A 371 -2.03 32.98 -0.59
CA SER A 371 -0.91 32.05 -0.63
C SER A 371 0.12 32.41 -1.69
N GLY A 372 1.38 32.08 -1.40
CA GLY A 372 2.44 32.08 -2.40
C GLY A 372 2.22 31.00 -3.46
N THR A 373 2.95 31.08 -4.59
CA THR A 373 2.94 30.05 -5.63
C THR A 373 3.30 28.69 -5.08
N SER A 374 2.50 27.66 -5.40
CA SER A 374 2.75 26.28 -5.00
C SER A 374 4.15 25.83 -5.41
N SER A 375 4.90 25.22 -4.48
CA SER A 375 6.26 24.74 -4.73
C SER A 375 6.26 23.22 -4.86
N HIS A 376 6.74 22.69 -5.99
CA HIS A 376 6.79 21.25 -6.23
C HIS A 376 7.85 20.59 -5.32
N ILE A 377 7.46 19.52 -4.63
CA ILE A 377 8.31 18.79 -3.70
C ILE A 377 8.91 17.60 -4.45
N GLU A 378 10.14 17.74 -4.94
CA GLU A 378 10.84 16.66 -5.63
C GLU A 378 11.78 15.89 -4.71
N LYS A 379 11.54 14.58 -4.62
CA LYS A 379 12.40 13.56 -4.02
C LYS A 379 12.71 13.74 -2.51
N GLU A 380 11.96 14.62 -1.86
CA GLU A 380 11.95 14.76 -0.40
C GLU A 380 11.25 13.54 0.21
N LEU A 381 11.97 12.84 1.09
CA LEU A 381 11.46 11.66 1.80
C LEU A 381 10.85 12.06 3.15
N LEU A 382 11.49 13.00 3.85
CA LEU A 382 11.09 13.53 5.14
C LEU A 382 11.54 15.00 5.26
N SER A 383 10.79 15.81 6.00
CA SER A 383 11.26 17.12 6.48
C SER A 383 10.65 17.49 7.82
N CYS A 384 11.34 18.34 8.59
CA CYS A 384 10.80 18.92 9.82
C CYS A 384 11.43 20.28 10.17
N GLN A 385 10.61 21.17 10.73
CA GLN A 385 11.06 22.45 11.28
C GLN A 385 11.73 22.24 12.64
N SER A 386 12.70 23.10 12.96
CA SER A 386 13.40 23.09 14.25
C SER A 386 12.56 23.70 15.37
N PRO A 387 12.82 23.36 16.66
CA PRO A 387 12.14 23.96 17.81
C PRO A 387 12.08 25.51 17.83
N SER A 388 13.10 26.18 17.31
CA SER A 388 13.14 27.65 17.16
C SER A 388 12.39 28.18 15.94
N GLY A 389 12.01 27.32 14.99
CA GLY A 389 11.41 27.69 13.70
C GLY A 389 12.38 28.38 12.74
N THR A 390 13.69 28.41 13.04
CA THR A 390 14.70 29.10 12.22
C THR A 390 15.38 28.20 11.20
N LEU A 391 15.37 26.87 11.41
CA LEU A 391 15.98 25.87 10.54
C LEU A 391 14.97 24.80 10.11
N GLN A 392 15.12 24.30 8.88
CA GLN A 392 14.39 23.15 8.35
C GLN A 392 15.38 22.02 8.03
N ALA A 393 15.13 20.84 8.59
CA ALA A 393 15.81 19.60 8.19
C ALA A 393 15.04 18.94 7.05
N VAL A 394 15.75 18.40 6.06
CA VAL A 394 15.17 17.67 4.93
C VAL A 394 16.02 16.44 4.62
N ILE A 395 15.40 15.28 4.39
CA ILE A 395 16.07 14.13 3.77
C ILE A 395 15.58 14.00 2.33
N ARG A 396 16.51 14.00 1.38
CA ARG A 396 16.24 13.96 -0.06
C ARG A 396 16.99 12.82 -0.73
N GLU A 397 16.34 12.13 -1.67
CA GLU A 397 16.99 11.12 -2.53
C GLU A 397 17.32 11.71 -3.91
N GLU A 398 18.57 11.59 -4.36
CA GLU A 398 18.99 12.03 -5.70
C GLU A 398 20.04 11.08 -6.27
N ALA A 399 19.81 10.59 -7.49
CA ALA A 399 20.73 9.69 -8.20
C ALA A 399 21.17 8.44 -7.38
N GLU A 400 20.22 7.84 -6.65
CA GLU A 400 20.41 6.75 -5.66
C GLU A 400 21.19 7.12 -4.39
N HIS A 401 21.66 8.37 -4.23
CA HIS A 401 22.21 8.89 -2.97
C HIS A 401 21.09 9.49 -2.09
N GLN A 402 21.30 9.48 -0.77
CA GLN A 402 20.39 10.12 0.19
C GLN A 402 21.15 11.19 0.99
N TYR A 403 20.63 12.41 0.97
CA TYR A 403 21.23 13.58 1.61
C TYR A 403 20.39 14.04 2.80
N LEU A 404 21.03 14.30 3.94
CA LEU A 404 20.44 15.05 5.04
C LEU A 404 20.86 16.51 4.93
N GLU A 405 19.92 17.35 4.51
CA GLU A 405 20.05 18.79 4.31
C GLU A 405 19.57 19.55 5.56
N VAL A 406 20.23 20.67 5.88
CA VAL A 406 19.75 21.67 6.84
C VAL A 406 19.71 23.01 6.14
N TRP A 407 18.52 23.60 6.08
CA TRP A 407 18.23 24.89 5.46
C TRP A 407 17.92 25.93 6.53
N GLY A 408 18.57 27.09 6.45
CA GLY A 408 18.24 28.28 7.24
C GLY A 408 17.67 29.38 6.35
N GLN A 409 17.39 30.55 6.95
CA GLN A 409 16.77 31.69 6.26
C GLN A 409 17.52 32.16 5.00
N ASN A 410 18.85 31.96 4.95
CA ASN A 410 19.72 32.37 3.85
C ASN A 410 20.06 31.24 2.85
N GLY A 411 19.45 30.05 2.99
CA GLY A 411 19.67 28.89 2.12
C GLY A 411 20.24 27.66 2.85
N LEU A 412 20.90 26.78 2.10
CA LEU A 412 21.48 25.53 2.61
C LEU A 412 22.68 25.81 3.51
N GLU A 413 22.58 25.48 4.79
CA GLU A 413 23.67 25.64 5.76
C GLU A 413 24.56 24.41 5.85
N LYS A 414 23.98 23.20 5.77
CA LYS A 414 24.69 21.91 5.88
C LYS A 414 24.05 20.87 4.97
N SER A 415 24.85 19.97 4.43
CA SER A 415 24.39 18.75 3.76
C SER A 415 25.33 17.59 4.08
N LEU A 416 24.77 16.42 4.36
CA LEU A 416 25.49 15.18 4.65
C LEU A 416 25.02 14.08 3.69
N ASP A 417 25.93 13.55 2.88
CA ASP A 417 25.66 12.36 2.06
C ASP A 417 25.67 11.11 2.96
N LEU A 418 24.48 10.60 3.27
CA LEU A 418 24.29 9.50 4.20
C LEU A 418 24.84 8.17 3.65
N ILE A 419 24.91 8.03 2.32
CA ILE A 419 25.43 6.82 1.66
C ILE A 419 26.95 6.86 1.58
N ALA A 420 27.56 8.03 1.31
CA ALA A 420 29.00 8.20 1.38
C ALA A 420 29.54 8.01 2.81
N LEU A 421 28.78 8.41 3.85
CA LEU A 421 29.09 8.09 5.25
C LEU A 421 29.04 6.58 5.55
N ASN A 422 28.28 5.81 4.75
CA ASN A 422 28.33 4.34 4.66
C ASN A 422 28.09 3.62 6.01
N LYS A 423 27.28 4.23 6.89
CA LYS A 423 26.96 3.72 8.24
C LYS A 423 25.72 2.82 8.28
N HIS A 424 24.73 3.08 7.42
CA HIS A 424 23.43 2.40 7.37
C HIS A 424 22.98 2.23 5.90
N GLY A 425 21.85 1.54 5.67
CA GLY A 425 21.16 1.45 4.38
C GLY A 425 20.24 2.65 4.12
N LYS A 426 19.22 2.50 3.28
CA LYS A 426 18.27 3.59 3.00
C LYS A 426 17.48 4.01 4.26
N VAL A 427 17.18 5.30 4.37
CA VAL A 427 16.33 5.91 5.40
C VAL A 427 14.88 5.44 5.24
N TYR A 428 14.16 5.29 6.35
CA TYR A 428 12.73 4.98 6.36
C TYR A 428 11.88 6.25 6.24
N GLU A 429 10.90 6.22 5.33
CA GLU A 429 9.95 7.30 5.02
C GLU A 429 8.50 7.01 5.46
N ASP A 430 8.20 5.78 5.87
CA ASP A 430 6.84 5.32 6.20
C ASP A 430 6.42 5.61 7.64
N ALA A 431 5.11 5.76 7.87
CA ALA A 431 4.55 6.04 9.19
C ALA A 431 4.74 4.93 10.24
N GLN A 432 5.25 3.74 9.87
CA GLN A 432 5.49 2.66 10.82
C GLN A 432 6.84 2.82 11.51
N PHE A 433 7.88 3.17 10.75
CA PHE A 433 9.26 3.25 11.25
C PHE A 433 9.90 4.64 11.18
N ALA A 434 9.52 5.49 10.24
CA ALA A 434 10.20 6.77 10.01
C ALA A 434 10.16 7.70 11.23
N CYS A 435 11.21 8.52 11.33
CA CYS A 435 11.17 9.80 12.01
C CYS A 435 12.24 10.72 11.41
N LEU A 436 12.04 12.02 11.54
CA LEU A 436 13.10 13.03 11.43
C LEU A 436 12.83 14.06 12.52
N ALA A 437 13.69 14.11 13.55
CA ALA A 437 13.42 14.92 14.74
C ALA A 437 14.67 15.67 15.21
N TRP A 438 14.54 16.98 15.37
CA TRP A 438 15.54 17.86 15.96
C TRP A 438 15.69 17.61 17.47
N SER A 439 16.94 17.54 17.94
CA SER A 439 17.23 17.59 19.37
C SER A 439 16.80 18.93 19.97
N PRO A 440 16.41 19.02 21.26
CA PRO A 440 16.02 20.28 21.91
C PRO A 440 17.09 21.40 21.89
N CYS A 441 18.35 21.08 21.61
CA CYS A 441 19.45 22.04 21.48
C CYS A 441 19.89 22.31 20.03
N GLU A 442 19.08 21.88 19.05
CA GLU A 442 19.22 22.09 17.59
C GLU A 442 20.56 21.63 16.97
N LYS A 443 21.34 20.83 17.71
CA LYS A 443 22.68 20.37 17.33
C LYS A 443 22.72 18.95 16.77
N LYS A 444 21.62 18.20 16.87
CA LYS A 444 21.51 16.82 16.38
C LYS A 444 20.16 16.55 15.73
N LEU A 445 20.15 15.62 14.78
CA LEU A 445 18.95 15.11 14.11
C LEU A 445 18.86 13.60 14.28
N LEU A 446 17.71 13.13 14.77
CA LEU A 446 17.34 11.73 14.94
C LEU A 446 16.54 11.26 13.72
N TYR A 447 16.85 10.07 13.21
CA TYR A 447 16.09 9.39 12.15
C TYR A 447 16.27 7.86 12.21
N VAL A 448 15.53 7.13 11.36
CA VAL A 448 15.59 5.66 11.24
C VAL A 448 16.04 5.25 9.85
N ALA A 449 16.95 4.28 9.76
CA ALA A 449 17.47 3.72 8.51
C ALA A 449 17.58 2.19 8.58
N GLU A 450 17.68 1.49 7.45
CA GLU A 450 17.89 0.03 7.42
C GLU A 450 19.30 -0.31 7.94
N LYS A 451 19.44 -1.39 8.70
CA LYS A 451 20.73 -1.92 9.14
C LYS A 451 21.57 -2.27 7.92
N LYS A 452 22.78 -1.74 7.85
CA LYS A 452 23.73 -2.07 6.78
C LYS A 452 24.08 -3.56 6.84
N ARG A 453 23.85 -4.27 5.73
CA ARG A 453 24.36 -5.62 5.46
C ARG A 453 25.58 -5.55 4.54
N VAL A 454 26.40 -6.58 4.54
CA VAL A 454 27.56 -6.72 3.63
C VAL A 454 27.47 -8.06 2.89
N GLU A 455 27.58 -8.01 1.56
CA GLU A 455 27.72 -9.25 0.79
C GLU A 455 29.06 -9.93 1.15
N PRO A 456 29.08 -11.27 1.33
CA PRO A 456 30.31 -12.03 1.48
C PRO A 456 31.19 -11.84 0.23
N SER A 457 32.22 -11.01 0.34
CA SER A 457 33.24 -10.91 -0.69
C SER A 457 34.06 -12.20 -0.70
N ALA A 458 34.57 -12.62 -1.86
CA ALA A 458 35.38 -13.85 -1.95
C ALA A 458 36.78 -13.76 -1.27
N GLN A 459 37.04 -12.71 -0.48
CA GLN A 459 38.30 -12.41 0.21
C GLN A 459 38.07 -11.66 1.53
N SER A 460 37.11 -12.07 2.38
CA SER A 460 37.01 -11.51 3.73
C SER A 460 38.16 -11.99 4.63
N SER A 461 39.12 -11.09 4.86
CA SER A 461 40.12 -11.21 5.91
C SER A 461 40.43 -9.83 6.46
N PHE A 462 40.67 -9.76 7.77
CA PHE A 462 40.85 -8.55 8.59
C PHE A 462 39.60 -7.65 8.75
N ALA A 463 39.01 -7.70 9.94
CA ALA A 463 38.20 -6.61 10.45
C ALA A 463 39.12 -5.45 10.90
N SER A 464 38.94 -4.27 10.30
CA SER A 464 39.62 -3.03 10.71
C SER A 464 38.75 -2.25 11.70
N ALA A 465 39.25 -2.01 12.92
CA ALA A 465 38.58 -1.12 13.86
C ALA A 465 38.65 0.34 13.36
N SER A 466 37.52 1.06 13.39
CA SER A 466 37.49 2.51 13.14
C SER A 466 37.75 3.30 14.42
N GLU A 467 38.54 4.37 14.33
CA GLU A 467 39.05 5.13 15.49
C GLU A 467 37.96 5.79 16.37
N ASP A 468 36.75 5.99 15.84
CA ASP A 468 35.59 6.56 16.56
C ASP A 468 34.88 5.59 17.55
N GLY A 469 35.38 4.37 17.75
CA GLY A 469 34.87 3.43 18.75
C GLY A 469 33.49 2.80 18.46
N GLY A 470 32.86 3.13 17.32
CA GLY A 470 31.62 2.49 16.86
C GLY A 470 31.86 1.07 16.36
N LEU A 471 31.46 0.06 17.15
CA LEU A 471 31.63 -1.35 16.82
C LEU A 471 30.59 -1.81 15.79
N VAL A 472 30.92 -1.68 14.50
CA VAL A 472 30.05 -2.12 13.40
C VAL A 472 30.13 -3.65 13.23
N LEU A 473 29.19 -4.36 13.84
CA LEU A 473 28.97 -5.79 13.57
C LEU A 473 28.43 -5.96 12.14
N LEU A 474 29.33 -6.35 11.23
CA LEU A 474 29.00 -6.69 9.84
C LEU A 474 28.66 -8.18 9.76
N GLU A 475 27.38 -8.49 9.65
CA GLU A 475 26.91 -9.82 9.26
C GLU A 475 27.14 -10.03 7.76
N GLU A 476 28.01 -11.00 7.43
CA GLU A 476 28.09 -11.57 6.09
C GLU A 476 26.85 -12.42 5.82
N GLN A 477 26.12 -12.13 4.74
CA GLN A 477 24.86 -12.82 4.45
C GLN A 477 24.78 -13.30 3.00
N ASP A 478 24.55 -14.59 2.79
CA ASP A 478 24.29 -15.14 1.46
C ASP A 478 22.99 -14.57 0.89
N LYS A 479 23.09 -13.83 -0.21
CA LYS A 479 21.97 -13.21 -0.95
C LYS A 479 20.95 -14.19 -1.52
N ASN A 480 21.21 -15.49 -1.50
CA ASN A 480 20.23 -16.52 -1.88
C ASN A 480 19.35 -16.94 -0.69
N VAL A 481 19.68 -16.55 0.54
CA VAL A 481 18.85 -16.77 1.73
C VAL A 481 17.63 -15.85 1.67
N TYR A 482 16.45 -16.41 1.92
CA TYR A 482 15.23 -15.62 2.11
C TYR A 482 15.36 -14.74 3.35
N ILE A 483 15.27 -13.43 3.17
CA ILE A 483 15.19 -12.46 4.25
C ILE A 483 13.76 -11.96 4.29
N GLU A 484 13.07 -12.20 5.40
CA GLU A 484 11.73 -11.70 5.62
C GLU A 484 11.74 -10.18 5.89
N ASP A 485 10.82 -9.47 5.25
CA ASP A 485 10.60 -8.03 5.41
C ASP A 485 9.23 -7.76 6.06
N TRP A 486 8.91 -6.50 6.33
CA TRP A 486 7.67 -6.12 7.03
C TRP A 486 6.39 -6.15 6.16
N GLY A 487 6.41 -6.88 5.05
CA GLY A 487 5.23 -7.25 4.27
C GLY A 487 4.76 -6.21 3.26
N GLU A 488 3.45 -6.22 2.98
CA GLU A 488 2.83 -5.41 1.93
C GLU A 488 3.07 -3.90 2.17
N GLY A 489 3.65 -3.23 1.17
CA GLY A 489 3.98 -1.82 1.24
C GLY A 489 5.13 -1.44 2.21
N LEU A 490 5.83 -2.43 2.78
CA LEU A 490 7.11 -2.29 3.50
C LEU A 490 8.17 -3.26 2.93
N VAL A 491 8.02 -3.63 1.66
CA VAL A 491 8.88 -4.57 0.93
C VAL A 491 10.34 -4.12 0.97
N GLY A 492 11.25 -5.05 1.27
CA GLY A 492 12.69 -4.79 1.39
C GLY A 492 13.14 -4.09 2.68
N LYS A 493 12.21 -3.70 3.56
CA LYS A 493 12.51 -3.12 4.89
C LYS A 493 12.44 -4.21 5.94
N SER A 494 13.49 -4.41 6.74
CA SER A 494 13.59 -5.58 7.64
C SER A 494 14.17 -5.29 9.02
N CYS A 495 15.28 -4.57 9.09
CA CYS A 495 16.05 -4.35 10.31
C CYS A 495 16.30 -2.85 10.51
N PRO A 496 15.33 -2.07 11.00
CA PRO A 496 15.54 -0.64 11.26
C PRO A 496 16.56 -0.42 12.39
N VAL A 497 17.30 0.69 12.31
CA VAL A 497 18.25 1.14 13.35
C VAL A 497 18.12 2.64 13.61
N LEU A 498 18.25 3.03 14.89
CA LEU A 498 18.25 4.44 15.31
C LEU A 498 19.56 5.11 14.91
N CYS A 499 19.46 6.19 14.16
CA CYS A 499 20.57 6.97 13.64
C CYS A 499 20.49 8.41 14.17
N VAL A 500 21.63 8.97 14.58
CA VAL A 500 21.74 10.37 15.00
C VAL A 500 22.87 11.05 14.24
N ALA A 501 22.54 12.08 13.47
CA ALA A 501 23.51 13.00 12.89
C ALA A 501 23.91 14.06 13.92
N ASP A 502 25.21 14.28 14.12
CA ASP A 502 25.75 15.41 14.89
C ASP A 502 26.16 16.53 13.92
N LEU A 503 25.43 17.65 13.96
CA LEU A 503 25.59 18.75 13.02
C LEU A 503 26.84 19.60 13.26
N ASN A 504 27.59 19.34 14.33
CA ASN A 504 28.87 20.01 14.61
C ASN A 504 30.05 19.16 14.12
N LYS A 505 29.93 17.83 14.20
CA LYS A 505 30.94 16.88 13.71
C LYS A 505 30.75 16.47 12.25
N ALA A 506 29.62 16.81 11.62
CA ALA A 506 29.25 16.36 10.27
C ALA A 506 29.26 14.82 10.11
N GLY A 507 28.88 14.09 11.16
CA GLY A 507 28.97 12.64 11.24
C GLY A 507 27.71 11.98 11.81
N VAL A 508 27.52 10.70 11.49
CA VAL A 508 26.36 9.89 11.90
C VAL A 508 26.78 8.78 12.84
N ILE A 509 26.05 8.66 13.96
CA ILE A 509 26.14 7.57 14.93
C ILE A 509 24.93 6.66 14.75
N VAL A 510 25.17 5.37 14.51
CA VAL A 510 24.15 4.32 14.58
C VAL A 510 24.24 3.70 15.97
N TYR A 511 23.13 3.66 16.72
CA TYR A 511 23.16 3.23 18.11
C TYR A 511 23.05 1.71 18.27
N ALA A 512 24.14 1.08 18.71
CA ALA A 512 24.12 -0.25 19.30
C ALA A 512 23.54 -0.18 20.73
N GLY A 513 22.73 -1.18 21.12
CA GLY A 513 22.08 -1.21 22.43
C GLY A 513 20.61 -1.66 22.41
N ILE A 514 19.96 -1.56 21.25
CA ILE A 514 18.61 -2.10 21.02
C ILE A 514 18.72 -3.64 20.87
N PRO A 515 17.87 -4.45 21.51
CA PRO A 515 17.88 -5.90 21.34
C PRO A 515 17.64 -6.32 19.88
N ALA A 516 18.33 -7.36 19.39
CA ALA A 516 18.29 -7.76 17.98
C ALA A 516 16.89 -8.19 17.49
N ASN A 517 16.05 -8.68 18.41
CA ASN A 517 14.66 -9.06 18.14
C ASN A 517 13.67 -7.88 18.17
N ILE A 518 14.15 -6.65 18.41
CA ILE A 518 13.36 -5.42 18.48
C ILE A 518 13.73 -4.48 17.33
N SER A 519 12.71 -4.01 16.61
CA SER A 519 12.83 -3.15 15.45
C SER A 519 12.28 -1.74 15.77
N PRO A 520 13.13 -0.72 15.92
CA PRO A 520 12.74 0.63 16.33
C PRO A 520 12.00 1.41 15.25
N GLY A 521 10.97 2.16 15.65
CA GLY A 521 10.22 3.08 14.80
C GLY A 521 9.59 4.25 15.58
N GLN A 522 9.07 5.24 14.86
CA GLN A 522 8.32 6.38 15.42
C GLN A 522 9.06 7.09 16.59
N ALA A 523 10.37 7.26 16.45
CA ALA A 523 11.24 7.70 17.54
C ALA A 523 11.22 9.23 17.76
N LEU A 524 11.28 9.63 19.02
CA LEU A 524 11.27 11.03 19.47
C LEU A 524 12.34 11.28 20.55
N TRP A 525 12.76 12.53 20.72
CA TRP A 525 13.74 12.89 21.74
C TRP A 525 13.15 12.86 23.14
N GLY A 526 13.86 12.23 24.08
CA GLY A 526 13.54 12.30 25.50
C GLY A 526 13.96 13.64 26.14
N PRO A 527 13.50 13.93 27.36
CA PRO A 527 13.69 15.23 28.01
C PRO A 527 15.17 15.67 28.08
N ASN A 528 15.40 16.92 27.69
CA ASN A 528 16.72 17.56 27.54
C ASN A 528 17.67 16.86 26.54
N GLY A 529 17.16 16.04 25.61
CA GLY A 529 17.97 15.34 24.60
C GLY A 529 18.90 14.27 25.17
N ARG A 530 18.64 13.76 26.37
CA ARG A 530 19.50 12.80 27.10
C ARG A 530 19.29 11.33 26.70
N GLY A 531 18.39 11.10 25.75
CA GLY A 531 18.04 9.80 25.17
C GLY A 531 16.90 9.94 24.17
N VAL A 532 16.41 8.81 23.69
CA VAL A 532 15.37 8.68 22.65
C VAL A 532 14.28 7.75 23.17
N VAL A 533 13.02 8.10 22.99
CA VAL A 533 11.87 7.19 23.18
C VAL A 533 11.43 6.70 21.80
N PHE A 534 11.14 5.41 21.65
CA PHE A 534 10.72 4.83 20.37
C PHE A 534 9.71 3.68 20.56
N VAL A 535 8.97 3.36 19.50
CA VAL A 535 8.15 2.15 19.43
C VAL A 535 9.04 1.00 18.96
N GLY A 536 9.23 -0.02 19.80
CA GLY A 536 9.92 -1.25 19.43
C GLY A 536 8.94 -2.31 18.97
N GLN A 537 9.02 -2.75 17.71
CA GLN A 537 8.27 -3.88 17.16
C GLN A 537 9.05 -5.19 17.36
N TRP A 538 8.42 -6.25 17.87
CA TRP A 538 9.04 -7.58 17.91
C TRP A 538 9.06 -8.19 16.50
N ASN A 539 10.21 -8.70 16.08
CA ASN A 539 10.42 -9.26 14.72
C ASN A 539 10.68 -10.78 14.68
N GLU A 540 10.63 -11.44 15.85
CA GLU A 540 10.77 -12.89 16.05
C GLU A 540 9.49 -13.46 16.67
N PRO A 541 9.07 -14.69 16.33
CA PRO A 541 9.72 -15.64 15.41
C PRO A 541 9.43 -15.38 13.92
N PHE A 542 8.65 -14.35 13.57
CA PHE A 542 8.50 -13.83 12.21
C PHE A 542 7.99 -12.38 12.20
N ARG A 543 8.20 -11.68 11.07
CA ARG A 543 7.67 -10.35 10.76
C ARG A 543 6.32 -10.48 10.06
N LEU A 544 5.23 -10.33 10.82
CA LEU A 544 3.92 -10.10 10.21
C LEU A 544 3.91 -8.75 9.47
N GLY A 545 3.14 -8.70 8.39
CA GLY A 545 2.76 -7.47 7.71
C GLY A 545 2.27 -6.45 8.72
N LEU A 546 3.00 -5.33 8.85
CA LEU A 546 2.74 -4.28 9.83
C LEU A 546 1.85 -3.17 9.26
N LYS A 547 1.90 -2.96 7.94
CA LYS A 547 1.09 -1.96 7.25
C LYS A 547 -0.38 -2.38 7.22
N PHE A 548 -1.26 -1.48 7.68
CA PHE A 548 -2.71 -1.69 7.87
C PHE A 548 -3.09 -2.78 8.90
N CYS A 549 -2.13 -3.20 9.73
CA CYS A 549 -2.28 -4.29 10.71
C CYS A 549 -1.52 -3.91 11.99
N SER A 550 -1.94 -2.84 12.66
CA SER A 550 -1.22 -2.21 13.77
C SER A 550 -1.14 -3.03 15.07
N ASN A 551 -1.92 -4.11 15.19
CA ASN A 551 -1.99 -5.03 16.34
C ASN A 551 -0.78 -5.98 16.45
N ARG A 552 0.43 -5.51 16.11
CA ARG A 552 1.68 -6.28 16.22
C ARG A 552 2.34 -6.02 17.57
N ARG A 553 2.95 -7.05 18.16
CA ARG A 553 3.56 -6.97 19.49
C ARG A 553 4.60 -5.85 19.53
N SER A 554 4.32 -4.83 20.33
CA SER A 554 5.12 -3.60 20.38
C SER A 554 4.93 -2.81 21.67
N ALA A 555 5.99 -2.11 22.07
CA ALA A 555 6.09 -1.38 23.33
C ALA A 555 6.85 -0.07 23.14
N LEU A 556 6.72 0.86 24.10
CA LEU A 556 7.63 2.00 24.22
C LEU A 556 8.95 1.56 24.86
N PHE A 557 10.05 2.03 24.31
CA PHE A 557 11.40 1.84 24.84
C PHE A 557 12.13 3.18 24.99
N TYR A 558 12.95 3.31 26.02
CA TYR A 558 13.90 4.41 26.20
C TYR A 558 15.32 3.93 25.93
N LEU A 559 16.01 4.57 24.99
CA LEU A 559 17.44 4.39 24.74
C LEU A 559 18.20 5.61 25.25
N ASN A 560 19.09 5.43 26.22
CA ASN A 560 19.96 6.53 26.68
C ASN A 560 21.16 6.73 25.73
N MET A 561 21.79 7.91 25.77
CA MET A 561 22.93 8.22 24.88
C MET A 561 24.22 7.44 25.19
N LYS A 562 24.20 6.48 26.13
CA LYS A 562 25.28 5.52 26.40
C LYS A 562 25.03 4.13 25.79
N GLY A 563 23.85 3.89 25.21
CA GLY A 563 23.47 2.60 24.61
C GLY A 563 22.61 1.69 25.50
N ASN A 564 22.20 2.11 26.70
CA ASN A 564 21.30 1.27 27.51
C ASN A 564 19.86 1.45 27.02
N CYS A 565 19.21 0.34 26.66
CA CYS A 565 17.81 0.30 26.27
C CYS A 565 16.92 -0.26 27.40
N GLU A 566 15.80 0.39 27.69
CA GLU A 566 14.87 0.07 28.77
C GLU A 566 13.43 0.01 28.22
N CYS A 567 12.63 -1.00 28.58
CA CYS A 567 11.22 -1.06 28.20
C CYS A 567 10.38 -0.20 29.15
N MET A 568 9.53 0.68 28.61
CA MET A 568 8.75 1.67 29.36
C MET A 568 7.29 1.26 29.57
N SER A 569 6.69 0.58 28.59
CA SER A 569 5.30 0.08 28.65
C SER A 569 5.25 -1.43 28.85
N SER A 570 4.04 -1.99 28.95
CA SER A 570 3.85 -3.45 28.83
C SER A 570 4.45 -3.97 27.52
N ASP A 571 5.07 -5.15 27.59
CA ASP A 571 5.62 -5.89 26.45
C ASP A 571 4.61 -6.87 25.84
N SER A 572 3.41 -7.01 26.42
CA SER A 572 2.35 -7.93 25.98
C SER A 572 1.35 -7.33 24.98
N MET A 573 1.50 -6.03 24.66
CA MET A 573 0.53 -5.23 23.93
C MET A 573 1.01 -4.88 22.51
N SER A 574 0.19 -4.14 21.76
CA SER A 574 0.61 -3.35 20.61
C SER A 574 0.55 -1.86 20.95
N VAL A 575 1.52 -1.09 20.47
CA VAL A 575 1.73 0.32 20.81
C VAL A 575 2.07 1.13 19.56
N SER A 576 1.52 2.35 19.45
CA SER A 576 1.84 3.28 18.36
C SER A 576 1.66 4.75 18.76
N SER A 577 2.08 5.66 17.87
CA SER A 577 1.80 7.09 17.94
C SER A 577 2.24 7.79 19.25
N PRO A 578 3.47 7.59 19.77
CA PRO A 578 3.94 8.31 20.96
C PRO A 578 4.09 9.82 20.68
N ARG A 579 3.60 10.68 21.58
CA ARG A 579 3.65 12.14 21.47
C ARG A 579 4.01 12.77 22.82
N MET A 580 5.20 13.36 22.90
CA MET A 580 5.68 14.13 24.06
C MET A 580 4.86 15.41 24.22
N SER A 581 4.53 15.79 25.45
CA SER A 581 3.93 17.09 25.79
C SER A 581 4.91 18.26 25.61
N PRO A 582 4.43 19.49 25.38
CA PRO A 582 5.27 20.68 25.33
C PRO A 582 6.18 20.88 26.55
N ASP A 583 5.71 20.56 27.76
CA ASP A 583 6.50 20.63 28.99
C ASP A 583 7.54 19.49 29.16
N SER A 584 7.52 18.49 28.27
CA SER A 584 8.33 17.25 28.34
C SER A 584 8.15 16.39 29.60
N CYS A 585 7.06 16.58 30.36
CA CYS A 585 6.73 15.73 31.51
C CYS A 585 5.93 14.48 31.14
N TRP A 586 5.25 14.48 29.99
CA TRP A 586 4.27 13.46 29.63
C TRP A 586 4.48 12.91 28.22
N ILE A 587 4.16 11.63 28.01
CA ILE A 587 3.97 11.06 26.68
C ILE A 587 2.58 10.45 26.63
N VAL A 588 1.76 10.82 25.65
CA VAL A 588 0.59 10.00 25.26
C VAL A 588 0.95 9.05 24.14
N TYR A 589 0.37 7.86 24.15
CA TYR A 589 0.49 6.88 23.08
C TYR A 589 -0.80 6.06 22.95
N LEU A 590 -0.97 5.38 21.81
CA LEU A 590 -2.12 4.51 21.57
C LEU A 590 -1.75 3.04 21.79
N GLN A 591 -2.64 2.30 22.45
CA GLN A 591 -2.42 0.90 22.85
C GLN A 591 -3.60 0.01 22.43
N GLY A 592 -3.30 -1.21 21.97
CA GLY A 592 -4.30 -2.22 21.62
C GLY A 592 -3.80 -3.64 21.87
N GLN A 593 -4.71 -4.62 21.86
CA GLN A 593 -4.39 -6.04 21.97
C GLN A 593 -3.57 -6.53 20.76
N VAL A 594 -2.71 -7.54 20.98
CA VAL A 594 -1.95 -8.21 19.92
C VAL A 594 -2.83 -9.27 19.24
N PHE A 595 -2.70 -9.41 17.92
CA PHE A 595 -3.56 -10.26 17.08
C PHE A 595 -5.05 -9.86 17.16
N GLY A 596 -5.95 -10.76 16.77
CA GLY A 596 -7.38 -10.45 16.73
C GLY A 596 -7.70 -9.41 15.64
N PRO A 597 -8.60 -8.46 15.90
CA PRO A 597 -8.98 -7.44 14.92
C PRO A 597 -7.87 -6.41 14.65
N HIS A 598 -7.52 -6.25 13.37
CA HIS A 598 -6.82 -5.04 12.88
C HIS A 598 -7.67 -3.79 13.16
N HIS A 599 -7.04 -2.62 13.33
CA HIS A 599 -7.74 -1.34 13.57
C HIS A 599 -8.89 -1.41 14.60
N GLN A 600 -8.70 -2.24 15.63
CA GLN A 600 -9.54 -2.25 16.83
C GLN A 600 -9.58 -0.85 17.48
N CYS A 601 -10.61 -0.59 18.29
CA CYS A 601 -10.61 0.61 19.13
C CYS A 601 -9.42 0.56 20.10
N LEU A 602 -8.59 1.59 20.08
CA LEU A 602 -7.39 1.71 20.90
C LEU A 602 -7.67 2.50 22.19
N SER A 603 -7.01 2.14 23.28
CA SER A 603 -6.91 2.98 24.48
C SER A 603 -5.85 4.06 24.26
N MET A 604 -6.09 5.29 24.73
CA MET A 604 -5.05 6.30 24.91
C MET A 604 -4.40 6.11 26.28
N MET A 605 -3.10 5.91 26.29
CA MET A 605 -2.28 5.76 27.48
C MET A 605 -1.51 7.04 27.76
N LEU A 606 -1.25 7.34 29.03
CA LEU A 606 -0.43 8.45 29.49
C LEU A 606 0.76 7.90 30.29
N TYR A 607 1.97 8.32 29.93
CA TYR A 607 3.21 7.98 30.63
C TYR A 607 3.79 9.22 31.34
N ASP A 608 4.13 9.07 32.61
CA ASP A 608 4.75 10.10 33.44
C ASP A 608 6.29 9.99 33.36
N MET A 609 6.96 10.96 32.72
CA MET A 609 8.40 10.94 32.52
C MET A 609 9.21 11.15 33.82
N LYS A 610 8.58 11.64 34.89
CA LYS A 610 9.20 11.89 36.20
C LYS A 610 9.04 10.69 37.13
N ASN A 611 7.83 10.16 37.25
CA ASN A 611 7.50 9.04 38.13
C ASN A 611 7.67 7.66 37.47
N ARG A 612 7.91 7.62 36.15
CA ARG A 612 8.12 6.40 35.34
C ARG A 612 6.92 5.44 35.35
N SER A 613 5.72 5.97 35.51
CA SER A 613 4.47 5.23 35.60
C SER A 613 3.62 5.41 34.33
N THR A 614 2.67 4.48 34.13
CA THR A 614 1.70 4.51 33.03
C THR A 614 0.28 4.46 33.59
N SER A 615 -0.64 5.24 33.02
CA SER A 615 -2.09 5.15 33.28
C SER A 615 -2.88 5.09 31.97
N VAL A 616 -4.11 4.58 32.04
CA VAL A 616 -5.09 4.72 30.96
C VAL A 616 -5.70 6.13 31.08
N LEU A 617 -5.71 6.87 29.97
CA LEU A 617 -6.30 8.21 29.88
C LEU A 617 -7.66 8.20 29.16
N VAL A 618 -7.80 7.36 28.14
CA VAL A 618 -9.08 7.00 27.51
C VAL A 618 -9.04 5.50 27.25
N ASP A 619 -10.06 4.75 27.69
CA ASP A 619 -10.11 3.31 27.47
C ASP A 619 -10.92 2.90 26.22
N VAL A 620 -10.90 1.61 25.88
CA VAL A 620 -11.60 1.03 24.73
C VAL A 620 -13.11 1.29 24.84
N VAL A 621 -13.64 2.11 23.92
CA VAL A 621 -15.09 2.34 23.80
C VAL A 621 -15.75 1.08 23.25
N ARG A 622 -16.40 0.31 24.13
CA ARG A 622 -17.14 -0.92 23.77
C ARG A 622 -18.33 -0.62 22.85
N ARG A 623 -19.17 0.34 23.24
CA ARG A 623 -20.32 0.85 22.50
C ARG A 623 -20.37 2.36 22.64
N ALA A 624 -20.90 3.04 21.63
CA ALA A 624 -21.31 4.43 21.71
C ALA A 624 -22.77 4.55 21.27
N GLU A 625 -23.50 5.52 21.83
CA GLU A 625 -24.81 5.90 21.32
C GLU A 625 -24.65 6.82 20.09
N LYS A 626 -25.76 7.11 19.40
CA LYS A 626 -25.74 7.91 18.17
C LYS A 626 -25.06 9.28 18.40
N GLY A 627 -24.10 9.63 17.56
CA GLY A 627 -23.35 10.89 17.61
C GLY A 627 -22.38 11.04 18.78
N GLN A 628 -22.16 10.01 19.61
CA GLN A 628 -21.18 10.03 20.68
C GLN A 628 -19.80 9.54 20.20
N PHE A 629 -18.76 9.82 21.00
CA PHE A 629 -17.39 9.38 20.72
C PHE A 629 -17.30 7.85 20.65
N ALA A 630 -17.08 7.32 19.44
CA ALA A 630 -17.10 5.89 19.16
C ALA A 630 -15.79 5.13 19.43
N GLY A 631 -14.75 5.79 19.96
CA GLY A 631 -13.43 5.21 20.20
C GLY A 631 -12.32 5.76 19.29
N ILE A 632 -11.08 5.31 19.50
CA ILE A 632 -9.89 5.74 18.73
C ILE A 632 -9.53 4.70 17.68
N TYR A 633 -9.59 5.07 16.40
CA TYR A 633 -9.29 4.19 15.26
C TYR A 633 -8.14 4.67 14.36
N GLU A 634 -7.64 5.89 14.59
CA GLU A 634 -6.62 6.54 13.75
C GLU A 634 -5.38 6.96 14.57
N SER A 635 -4.23 7.13 13.89
CA SER A 635 -2.99 7.56 14.52
C SER A 635 -3.04 9.03 14.97
N LEU A 636 -2.41 9.35 16.10
CA LEU A 636 -2.33 10.74 16.59
C LEU A 636 -1.51 11.62 15.61
N PRO A 637 -1.95 12.86 15.31
CA PRO A 637 -1.13 13.84 14.58
C PRO A 637 0.24 14.05 15.23
N SER A 638 1.25 14.46 14.46
CA SER A 638 2.63 14.65 14.97
C SER A 638 2.73 15.74 16.04
N GLN A 639 1.88 16.77 15.94
CA GLN A 639 1.60 17.74 17.00
C GLN A 639 0.12 17.64 17.35
N CYS A 640 -0.17 17.22 18.58
CA CYS A 640 -1.52 16.89 19.07
C CYS A 640 -1.86 17.53 20.42
N TRP A 641 -0.95 18.28 21.05
CA TRP A 641 -1.14 18.88 22.38
C TRP A 641 -1.53 20.36 22.29
N SER A 642 -2.35 20.85 23.21
CA SER A 642 -2.48 22.29 23.52
C SER A 642 -1.19 22.84 24.12
N ALA A 643 -0.99 24.17 24.07
CA ALA A 643 0.24 24.80 24.57
C ALA A 643 0.48 24.59 26.07
N ASP A 644 -0.60 24.46 26.85
CA ASP A 644 -0.60 24.25 28.30
C ASP A 644 -0.27 22.80 28.73
N SER A 645 -0.17 21.85 27.79
CA SER A 645 -0.05 20.40 28.06
C SER A 645 -1.26 19.77 28.78
N GLU A 646 -2.44 20.41 28.82
CA GLU A 646 -3.65 19.87 29.46
C GLU A 646 -4.64 19.18 28.51
N ARG A 647 -4.53 19.36 27.19
CA ARG A 647 -5.46 18.78 26.22
C ARG A 647 -4.74 18.09 25.05
N ILE A 648 -5.29 16.96 24.61
CA ILE A 648 -4.81 16.16 23.47
C ILE A 648 -5.89 16.12 22.39
N PHE A 649 -5.55 16.41 21.14
CA PHE A 649 -6.47 16.54 20.00
C PHE A 649 -6.15 15.51 18.91
N PHE A 650 -7.20 14.89 18.37
CA PHE A 650 -7.09 13.85 17.35
C PHE A 650 -8.40 13.72 16.55
N SER A 651 -8.33 13.06 15.40
CA SER A 651 -9.53 12.65 14.64
C SER A 651 -9.82 11.16 14.83
N SER A 652 -11.10 10.79 14.71
CA SER A 652 -11.51 9.39 14.68
C SER A 652 -12.81 9.21 13.89
N ALA A 653 -13.05 7.98 13.43
CA ALA A 653 -14.31 7.59 12.80
C ALA A 653 -15.47 7.57 13.81
N CYS A 654 -16.64 8.04 13.39
CA CYS A 654 -17.87 8.10 14.16
C CYS A 654 -19.07 7.85 13.22
N GLU A 655 -19.71 6.68 13.36
CA GLU A 655 -20.74 6.15 12.44
C GLU A 655 -20.30 6.18 10.96
N ASN A 656 -20.77 7.16 10.20
CA ASN A 656 -20.50 7.36 8.77
C ASN A 656 -19.57 8.56 8.49
N ASN A 657 -19.03 9.21 9.52
CA ASN A 657 -18.28 10.48 9.40
C ASN A 657 -16.94 10.42 10.16
N LYS A 658 -16.04 11.37 9.90
CA LYS A 658 -14.90 11.70 10.77
C LYS A 658 -15.15 12.99 11.53
N ALA A 659 -14.78 12.98 12.82
CA ALA A 659 -14.84 14.14 13.70
C ALA A 659 -13.51 14.36 14.43
N VAL A 660 -13.31 15.57 14.95
CA VAL A 660 -12.15 15.95 15.78
C VAL A 660 -12.58 15.98 17.25
N PHE A 661 -11.81 15.32 18.09
CA PHE A 661 -12.02 15.20 19.53
C PHE A 661 -10.84 15.79 20.31
N SER A 662 -11.13 16.24 21.53
CA SER A 662 -10.14 16.61 22.55
C SER A 662 -10.28 15.72 23.78
N VAL A 663 -9.18 15.45 24.46
CA VAL A 663 -9.12 14.74 25.75
C VAL A 663 -8.40 15.63 26.76
N ASN A 664 -9.01 15.87 27.92
CA ASN A 664 -8.34 16.56 29.02
C ASN A 664 -7.42 15.58 29.78
N ARG A 665 -6.12 15.90 29.86
CA ARG A 665 -5.04 15.08 30.48
C ARG A 665 -5.33 14.70 31.93
N THR A 666 -5.97 15.59 32.69
CA THR A 666 -6.17 15.43 34.14
C THR A 666 -7.45 14.64 34.48
N THR A 667 -8.46 14.64 33.61
CA THR A 667 -9.77 14.00 33.88
C THR A 667 -10.12 12.84 32.94
N GLY A 668 -9.39 12.63 31.85
CA GLY A 668 -9.71 11.65 30.81
C GLY A 668 -10.95 11.99 29.97
N ARG A 669 -11.63 13.12 30.25
CA ARG A 669 -12.87 13.49 29.58
C ARG A 669 -12.62 13.76 28.09
N VAL A 670 -13.23 12.94 27.23
CA VAL A 670 -13.34 13.19 25.79
C VAL A 670 -14.42 14.25 25.53
N THR A 671 -14.18 15.17 24.61
CA THR A 671 -15.15 16.17 24.12
C THR A 671 -14.99 16.34 22.62
N GLN A 672 -16.09 16.43 21.87
CA GLN A 672 -16.06 16.69 20.43
C GLN A 672 -15.80 18.18 20.16
N VAL A 673 -14.77 18.47 19.36
CA VAL A 673 -14.33 19.84 19.02
C VAL A 673 -14.85 20.26 17.66
N CYS A 674 -14.80 19.37 16.67
CA CYS A 674 -15.34 19.62 15.33
C CYS A 674 -16.13 18.40 14.87
N GLY A 675 -17.42 18.60 14.65
CA GLY A 675 -18.38 17.58 14.25
C GLY A 675 -19.74 18.23 14.00
N LEU A 676 -20.73 17.42 13.62
CA LEU A 676 -21.98 17.89 12.99
C LEU A 676 -22.74 18.96 13.78
N ASP A 677 -22.81 18.86 15.12
CA ASP A 677 -23.59 19.79 15.95
C ASP A 677 -22.84 21.07 16.38
N VAL A 678 -21.59 21.26 15.91
CA VAL A 678 -20.69 22.35 16.36
C VAL A 678 -20.28 23.26 15.20
N LEU A 679 -19.93 22.65 14.06
CA LEU A 679 -20.02 23.37 12.78
C LEU A 679 -21.50 23.43 12.38
N ARG A 680 -21.87 24.22 11.35
CA ARG A 680 -23.21 24.07 10.78
C ARG A 680 -23.26 22.69 10.09
N LEU A 681 -24.31 21.90 10.37
CA LEU A 681 -24.50 20.56 9.80
C LEU A 681 -24.40 20.53 8.26
N ASP A 682 -24.63 21.67 7.62
CA ASP A 682 -24.72 21.84 6.17
C ASP A 682 -23.34 21.98 5.48
N ASP A 683 -22.27 22.31 6.22
CA ASP A 683 -20.99 22.72 5.60
C ASP A 683 -20.10 21.54 5.16
N PHE A 684 -19.92 20.50 6.01
CA PHE A 684 -19.01 19.37 5.74
C PHE A 684 -19.50 18.02 6.27
N GLY A 685 -19.31 16.96 5.47
CA GLY A 685 -19.59 15.58 5.88
C GLY A 685 -18.52 14.98 6.81
N SER A 686 -17.26 15.41 6.72
CA SER A 686 -16.16 14.87 7.55
C SER A 686 -14.99 15.85 7.72
N VAL A 687 -14.31 15.76 8.88
CA VAL A 687 -13.21 16.65 9.28
C VAL A 687 -12.04 15.85 9.88
N GLN A 688 -10.84 16.08 9.35
CA GLN A 688 -9.59 15.48 9.82
C GLN A 688 -8.58 16.53 10.29
N LEU A 689 -8.08 16.39 11.52
CA LEU A 689 -7.00 17.21 12.08
C LEU A 689 -5.64 16.84 11.45
N LEU A 690 -4.94 17.82 10.91
CA LEU A 690 -3.59 17.64 10.33
C LEU A 690 -2.50 18.01 11.35
N THR A 691 -2.70 19.11 12.08
CA THR A 691 -1.81 19.55 13.17
C THR A 691 -2.55 20.52 14.11
N ILE A 692 -2.13 20.57 15.37
CA ILE A 692 -2.43 21.69 16.28
C ILE A 692 -1.10 22.23 16.84
N GLN A 693 -0.96 23.55 16.93
CA GLN A 693 0.26 24.17 17.45
C GLN A 693 -0.03 25.57 18.02
N LYS A 694 0.28 25.80 19.30
CA LYS A 694 -0.13 27.00 20.06
C LYS A 694 -1.63 27.27 19.91
N ASP A 695 -2.42 26.20 20.10
CA ASP A 695 -3.88 26.17 20.07
C ASP A 695 -4.56 26.62 18.76
N LEU A 696 -3.76 26.89 17.71
CA LEU A 696 -4.20 26.99 16.32
C LEU A 696 -4.30 25.59 15.70
N MET A 697 -5.48 25.21 15.23
CA MET A 697 -5.76 23.93 14.57
C MET A 697 -5.78 24.11 13.05
N VAL A 698 -5.13 23.18 12.32
CA VAL A 698 -5.21 23.10 10.84
C VAL A 698 -5.85 21.77 10.46
N MET A 699 -6.90 21.82 9.65
CA MET A 699 -7.78 20.69 9.36
C MET A 699 -8.05 20.54 7.86
N SER A 700 -8.20 19.29 7.41
CA SER A 700 -8.77 18.94 6.11
C SER A 700 -10.26 18.66 6.29
N CYS A 701 -11.12 19.35 5.56
CA CYS A 701 -12.57 19.13 5.56
C CYS A 701 -13.04 18.70 4.17
N SER A 702 -13.98 17.75 4.09
CA SER A 702 -14.59 17.34 2.82
C SER A 702 -15.99 16.77 2.99
N SER A 703 -16.67 16.54 1.87
CA SER A 703 -17.99 15.90 1.78
C SER A 703 -17.99 14.95 0.58
N PRO A 704 -18.92 13.98 0.46
CA PRO A 704 -18.98 13.11 -0.71
C PRO A 704 -19.11 13.87 -2.04
N ASN A 705 -19.74 15.04 -2.02
CA ASN A 705 -19.89 15.97 -3.15
C ASN A 705 -18.96 17.20 -3.11
N GLN A 706 -18.03 17.32 -2.16
CA GLN A 706 -17.10 18.45 -2.05
C GLN A 706 -15.67 17.93 -1.86
N PRO A 707 -14.75 18.13 -2.83
CA PRO A 707 -13.38 17.65 -2.70
C PRO A 707 -12.62 18.37 -1.57
N PRO A 708 -11.51 17.78 -1.07
CA PRO A 708 -10.89 18.25 0.17
C PRO A 708 -10.43 19.71 0.14
N CYS A 709 -10.65 20.40 1.26
CA CYS A 709 -10.26 21.78 1.47
C CYS A 709 -9.60 21.97 2.84
N LEU A 710 -8.76 23.01 2.94
CA LEU A 710 -7.98 23.31 4.13
C LEU A 710 -8.68 24.40 4.96
N ARG A 711 -8.87 24.13 6.25
CA ARG A 711 -9.47 25.05 7.23
C ARG A 711 -8.49 25.30 8.38
N VAL A 712 -8.56 26.49 8.96
CA VAL A 712 -7.75 26.87 10.13
C VAL A 712 -8.60 27.67 11.13
N GLY A 713 -8.35 27.52 12.43
CA GLY A 713 -9.00 28.30 13.49
C GLY A 713 -8.33 28.08 14.85
N PHE A 714 -8.51 29.03 15.77
CA PHE A 714 -8.03 28.91 17.16
C PHE A 714 -9.09 28.27 18.04
N LEU A 715 -8.66 27.43 18.99
CA LEU A 715 -9.54 26.95 20.06
C LEU A 715 -10.07 28.13 20.90
N SER A 716 -11.38 28.13 21.16
CA SER A 716 -11.96 29.03 22.17
C SER A 716 -11.37 28.73 23.55
N THR A 717 -11.16 29.77 24.34
CA THR A 717 -10.73 29.68 25.75
C THR A 717 -11.85 29.22 26.69
N VAL A 718 -13.07 29.08 26.18
CA VAL A 718 -14.23 28.50 26.88
C VAL A 718 -14.39 27.04 26.45
N ASP A 719 -14.74 26.15 27.38
CA ASP A 719 -14.97 24.70 27.14
C ASP A 719 -16.19 24.37 26.24
N GLN A 720 -16.65 25.30 25.41
CA GLN A 720 -17.66 25.10 24.40
C GLN A 720 -17.05 25.37 23.02
N ALA A 721 -16.92 24.34 22.19
CA ALA A 721 -16.35 24.43 20.85
C ALA A 721 -17.19 25.24 19.83
N LYS A 722 -18.32 25.82 20.27
CA LYS A 722 -19.34 26.49 19.44
C LYS A 722 -18.87 27.78 18.75
N ASP A 723 -17.80 28.40 19.25
CA ASP A 723 -17.30 29.70 18.79
C ASP A 723 -16.00 29.58 17.95
N LEU A 724 -15.71 28.40 17.39
CA LEU A 724 -14.52 28.17 16.55
C LEU A 724 -14.65 28.91 15.20
N GLN A 725 -14.05 30.10 15.09
CA GLN A 725 -13.97 30.84 13.84
C GLN A 725 -13.02 30.13 12.85
N LEU A 726 -13.59 29.49 11.82
CA LEU A 726 -12.83 28.85 10.76
C LEU A 726 -12.60 29.78 9.56
N CYS A 727 -11.35 29.85 9.10
CA CYS A 727 -10.97 30.46 7.83
C CYS A 727 -10.67 29.39 6.76
N ASN A 728 -11.06 29.67 5.52
CA ASN A 728 -10.63 28.89 4.34
C ASN A 728 -9.19 29.29 3.97
N LEU A 729 -8.30 28.31 3.79
CA LEU A 729 -6.97 28.53 3.25
C LEU A 729 -6.88 28.13 1.77
N GLY A 730 -7.48 27.01 1.37
CA GLY A 730 -7.46 26.55 -0.02
C GLY A 730 -8.01 25.15 -0.22
N GLY A 731 -7.66 24.54 -1.35
CA GLY A 731 -8.24 23.29 -1.84
C GLY A 731 -9.36 23.55 -2.84
N ALA A 732 -10.30 22.62 -2.97
CA ALA A 732 -11.35 22.69 -3.99
C ALA A 732 -12.60 23.42 -3.48
N ASP A 733 -12.76 24.69 -3.85
CA ASP A 733 -13.98 25.46 -3.58
C ASP A 733 -15.07 25.19 -4.66
N VAL A 734 -15.42 23.91 -4.83
CA VAL A 734 -16.44 23.45 -5.77
C VAL A 734 -17.34 22.39 -5.13
N TYR A 735 -18.63 22.45 -5.44
CA TYR A 735 -19.59 21.41 -5.10
C TYR A 735 -20.01 20.68 -6.37
N GLU A 736 -19.97 19.35 -6.33
CA GLU A 736 -20.40 18.51 -7.44
C GLU A 736 -21.92 18.27 -7.40
N GLU A 737 -22.53 18.26 -8.59
CA GLU A 737 -23.98 18.20 -8.79
C GLU A 737 -24.58 16.79 -8.55
N PHE A 738 -24.52 16.33 -7.29
CA PHE A 738 -25.22 15.14 -6.83
C PHE A 738 -25.63 15.22 -5.35
N TYR A 739 -26.63 14.41 -4.97
CA TYR A 739 -27.06 14.25 -3.59
C TYR A 739 -26.25 13.15 -2.90
N TRP A 740 -26.06 13.28 -1.59
CA TRP A 740 -25.61 12.20 -0.72
C TRP A 740 -26.44 12.19 0.57
N GLN A 741 -26.56 11.03 1.21
CA GLN A 741 -27.19 10.92 2.53
C GLN A 741 -26.54 9.79 3.36
N PRO A 742 -26.22 10.01 4.65
CA PRO A 742 -25.82 8.95 5.55
C PRO A 742 -27.05 8.13 5.99
N MET A 743 -26.84 6.85 6.25
CA MET A 743 -27.85 5.89 6.69
C MET A 743 -27.31 5.15 7.92
N LEU A 744 -28.14 5.03 8.96
CA LEU A 744 -27.89 4.16 10.11
C LEU A 744 -28.95 3.06 10.08
N ILE A 745 -28.52 1.81 10.14
CA ILE A 745 -29.35 0.64 9.81
C ILE A 745 -29.32 -0.35 10.98
N THR A 746 -30.52 -0.69 11.47
CA THR A 746 -30.73 -1.71 12.50
C THR A 746 -31.02 -3.05 11.84
N PRO A 747 -30.23 -4.11 12.08
CA PRO A 747 -30.60 -5.47 11.69
C PRO A 747 -31.92 -5.89 12.38
N PRO A 748 -32.88 -6.52 11.67
CA PRO A 748 -34.03 -7.14 12.33
C PRO A 748 -33.59 -8.37 13.14
N SER A 749 -34.41 -8.82 14.08
CA SER A 749 -34.11 -9.95 14.98
C SER A 749 -33.52 -11.21 14.31
N PRO A 750 -33.95 -11.67 13.10
CA PRO A 750 -33.33 -12.82 12.41
C PRO A 750 -31.90 -12.57 11.86
N GLU A 751 -31.44 -11.33 11.86
CA GLU A 751 -30.10 -10.89 11.42
C GLU A 751 -29.30 -10.26 12.57
N GLU A 752 -29.86 -10.21 13.78
CA GLU A 752 -29.19 -9.70 14.98
C GLU A 752 -28.01 -10.63 15.39
N ASN A 753 -26.96 -10.04 15.96
CA ASN A 753 -25.88 -10.81 16.56
C ASN A 753 -26.26 -11.13 18.01
N HIS A 754 -26.50 -12.41 18.34
CA HIS A 754 -26.95 -12.80 19.68
C HIS A 754 -25.90 -12.61 20.79
N GLN A 755 -24.61 -12.50 20.46
CA GLN A 755 -23.55 -12.15 21.41
C GLN A 755 -23.43 -10.63 21.59
N PHE A 756 -23.74 -9.86 20.54
CA PHE A 756 -23.66 -8.41 20.50
C PHE A 756 -24.99 -7.81 19.99
N SER A 757 -26.04 -7.94 20.80
CA SER A 757 -27.39 -7.47 20.47
C SER A 757 -27.47 -5.95 20.33
N GLY A 758 -28.44 -5.45 19.56
CA GLY A 758 -28.68 -4.02 19.33
C GLY A 758 -27.61 -3.28 18.50
N LEU A 759 -26.67 -3.97 17.85
CA LEU A 759 -25.67 -3.33 16.99
C LEU A 759 -26.28 -2.81 15.68
N ASN A 760 -26.28 -1.49 15.52
CA ASN A 760 -26.52 -0.82 14.23
C ASN A 760 -25.25 -0.82 13.37
N PHE A 761 -25.41 -0.54 12.08
CA PHE A 761 -24.31 -0.34 11.14
C PHE A 761 -24.63 0.76 10.11
N GLY A 762 -23.64 1.19 9.33
CA GLY A 762 -23.74 2.38 8.49
C GLY A 762 -23.83 2.11 6.99
N ALA A 763 -24.33 3.09 6.25
CA ALA A 763 -24.06 3.25 4.82
C ALA A 763 -24.14 4.73 4.41
N ILE A 764 -23.63 5.07 3.23
CA ILE A 764 -23.76 6.39 2.61
C ILE A 764 -24.25 6.17 1.17
N LEU A 765 -25.38 6.77 0.81
CA LEU A 765 -25.94 6.67 -0.54
C LEU A 765 -25.72 7.97 -1.31
N LEU A 766 -25.03 7.90 -2.44
CA LEU A 766 -24.89 8.97 -3.42
C LEU A 766 -25.88 8.74 -4.57
N LYS A 767 -26.56 9.80 -5.02
CA LYS A 767 -27.55 9.78 -6.10
C LYS A 767 -27.30 10.95 -7.07
N PRO A 768 -27.28 10.75 -8.39
CA PRO A 768 -27.21 11.86 -9.35
C PRO A 768 -28.37 12.85 -9.13
N TYR A 769 -28.19 14.12 -9.48
CA TYR A 769 -29.34 15.01 -9.59
C TYR A 769 -30.33 14.50 -10.64
N SER A 770 -31.62 14.70 -10.38
CA SER A 770 -32.70 14.04 -11.12
C SER A 770 -32.61 14.31 -12.61
N LEU A 771 -32.39 13.25 -13.40
CA LEU A 771 -32.45 13.30 -14.84
C LEU A 771 -33.86 13.74 -15.27
N LYS A 772 -33.95 14.55 -16.33
CA LYS A 772 -35.25 15.01 -16.87
C LYS A 772 -36.10 13.87 -17.48
N GLU A 773 -35.54 12.67 -17.56
CA GLU A 773 -36.17 11.45 -18.03
C GLU A 773 -36.65 10.59 -16.86
N LYS A 774 -37.82 9.96 -16.97
CA LYS A 774 -38.40 9.09 -15.92
C LYS A 774 -37.69 7.73 -15.75
N ARG A 775 -36.43 7.58 -16.18
CA ARG A 775 -35.67 6.33 -16.06
C ARG A 775 -35.14 6.18 -14.63
N LYS A 776 -35.36 5.03 -14.01
CA LYS A 776 -34.78 4.69 -12.69
C LYS A 776 -33.26 4.64 -12.75
N THR A 777 -32.60 4.89 -11.64
CA THR A 777 -31.14 4.97 -11.52
C THR A 777 -30.55 3.59 -11.18
N PRO A 778 -29.64 3.02 -12.00
CA PRO A 778 -28.95 1.78 -11.65
C PRO A 778 -28.06 1.97 -10.41
N LEU A 779 -27.96 0.95 -9.57
CA LEU A 779 -27.28 1.02 -8.27
C LEU A 779 -25.95 0.25 -8.29
N VAL A 780 -24.87 0.91 -7.88
CA VAL A 780 -23.57 0.27 -7.61
C VAL A 780 -23.33 0.21 -6.11
N VAL A 781 -23.20 -1.01 -5.59
CA VAL A 781 -22.91 -1.28 -4.18
C VAL A 781 -21.39 -1.32 -4.02
N ASN A 782 -20.82 -0.37 -3.30
CA ASN A 782 -19.38 -0.22 -3.10
C ASN A 782 -19.02 -0.64 -1.66
N ILE A 783 -18.08 -1.57 -1.52
CA ILE A 783 -17.77 -2.24 -0.25
C ILE A 783 -16.29 -2.05 0.09
N HIS A 784 -15.98 -1.55 1.28
CA HIS A 784 -14.61 -1.30 1.69
C HIS A 784 -13.85 -2.59 2.05
N GLY A 785 -12.52 -2.51 1.99
CA GLY A 785 -11.62 -3.53 2.51
C GLY A 785 -11.44 -3.44 4.03
N GLY A 786 -10.51 -4.23 4.56
CA GLY A 786 -10.19 -4.27 5.99
C GLY A 786 -10.24 -5.69 6.54
N PRO A 787 -11.37 -6.16 7.09
CA PRO A 787 -12.69 -5.51 7.12
C PRO A 787 -12.79 -4.30 8.04
N HIS A 788 -11.93 -4.22 9.05
CA HIS A 788 -11.89 -3.13 10.02
C HIS A 788 -11.32 -1.86 9.34
N SER A 789 -12.24 -1.12 8.75
CA SER A 789 -12.08 0.17 8.09
C SER A 789 -13.46 0.82 8.01
N HIS A 790 -13.60 1.90 7.25
CA HIS A 790 -14.81 2.73 7.22
C HIS A 790 -14.80 3.64 5.99
N PHE A 791 -15.95 3.74 5.32
CA PHE A 791 -16.27 4.84 4.43
C PHE A 791 -16.83 6.02 5.24
N ALA A 792 -16.03 7.06 5.39
CA ALA A 792 -16.47 8.36 5.86
C ALA A 792 -17.30 9.08 4.78
N ALA A 793 -18.08 10.08 5.21
CA ALA A 793 -18.68 11.10 4.37
C ALA A 793 -17.63 12.12 3.90
N ASP A 794 -16.54 11.60 3.34
CA ASP A 794 -15.46 12.31 2.68
C ASP A 794 -15.56 12.16 1.15
N TRP A 795 -14.82 12.99 0.43
CA TRP A 795 -14.69 12.93 -1.02
C TRP A 795 -14.11 11.59 -1.51
N ASN A 796 -14.97 10.77 -2.14
CA ASN A 796 -14.55 9.54 -2.80
C ASN A 796 -14.62 9.69 -4.32
N ALA A 797 -13.49 9.97 -4.96
CA ALA A 797 -13.43 10.21 -6.40
C ALA A 797 -13.95 9.06 -7.29
N THR A 798 -13.92 7.80 -6.82
CA THR A 798 -14.51 6.67 -7.55
C THR A 798 -16.03 6.69 -7.45
N ALA A 799 -16.58 6.93 -6.27
CA ALA A 799 -18.02 7.04 -6.07
C ALA A 799 -18.58 8.28 -6.80
N ALA A 800 -17.94 9.44 -6.65
CA ALA A 800 -18.30 10.67 -7.33
C ALA A 800 -18.29 10.52 -8.86
N ALA A 801 -17.25 9.90 -9.44
CA ALA A 801 -17.18 9.69 -10.89
C ALA A 801 -18.23 8.67 -11.39
N LEU A 802 -18.54 7.62 -10.63
CA LEU A 802 -19.67 6.73 -10.94
C LEU A 802 -21.02 7.47 -10.86
N THR A 803 -21.20 8.35 -9.86
CA THR A 803 -22.40 9.17 -9.73
C THR A 803 -22.57 10.14 -10.89
N LYS A 804 -21.50 10.82 -11.31
CA LYS A 804 -21.52 11.67 -12.52
C LYS A 804 -21.65 10.89 -13.84
N LEU A 805 -21.43 9.57 -13.85
CA LEU A 805 -21.71 8.68 -14.98
C LEU A 805 -23.15 8.12 -14.98
N GLY A 806 -24.00 8.50 -14.01
CA GLY A 806 -25.42 8.14 -13.96
C GLY A 806 -25.77 6.93 -13.08
N PHE A 807 -24.85 6.47 -12.24
CA PHE A 807 -25.13 5.41 -11.25
C PHE A 807 -25.47 6.02 -9.88
N ALA A 808 -26.37 5.42 -9.12
CA ALA A 808 -26.38 5.61 -7.67
C ALA A 808 -25.26 4.78 -7.06
N VAL A 809 -24.64 5.24 -5.97
CA VAL A 809 -23.55 4.52 -5.29
C VAL A 809 -23.85 4.37 -3.82
N LEU A 810 -23.99 3.14 -3.33
CA LEU A 810 -24.18 2.83 -1.91
C LEU A 810 -22.85 2.34 -1.32
N MET A 811 -22.22 3.15 -0.49
CA MET A 811 -21.00 2.84 0.25
C MET A 811 -21.38 2.26 1.62
N VAL A 812 -21.12 0.98 1.86
CA VAL A 812 -21.62 0.26 3.07
C VAL A 812 -20.54 0.08 4.13
N ASN A 813 -20.87 0.44 5.38
CA ASN A 813 -20.10 0.23 6.61
C ASN A 813 -20.77 -0.87 7.46
N TYR A 814 -20.57 -2.14 7.08
CA TYR A 814 -21.16 -3.32 7.72
C TYR A 814 -20.66 -3.55 9.16
N ARG A 815 -21.34 -4.38 9.99
CA ARG A 815 -20.86 -4.69 11.35
C ARG A 815 -19.48 -5.34 11.28
N GLY A 816 -18.53 -4.74 11.99
CA GLY A 816 -17.09 -4.97 11.83
C GLY A 816 -16.32 -3.73 11.33
N SER A 817 -17.03 -2.69 10.89
CA SER A 817 -16.45 -1.39 10.50
C SER A 817 -16.01 -0.57 11.71
N THR A 818 -15.00 0.29 11.53
CA THR A 818 -14.56 1.25 12.55
C THR A 818 -15.57 2.38 12.73
N GLY A 819 -15.63 2.97 13.93
CA GLY A 819 -16.56 4.07 14.25
C GLY A 819 -17.90 3.65 14.87
N PHE A 820 -18.06 2.37 15.25
CA PHE A 820 -19.27 1.82 15.88
C PHE A 820 -19.03 1.19 17.28
N GLY A 821 -17.87 1.49 17.89
CA GLY A 821 -17.41 0.82 19.11
C GLY A 821 -16.78 -0.55 18.87
N GLN A 822 -16.02 -1.03 19.84
CA GLN A 822 -15.31 -2.30 19.77
C GLN A 822 -16.24 -3.54 19.73
N ASP A 823 -17.46 -3.46 20.27
CA ASP A 823 -18.49 -4.50 20.06
C ASP A 823 -18.83 -4.65 18.58
N GLY A 824 -18.89 -3.53 17.85
CA GLY A 824 -19.06 -3.51 16.39
C GLY A 824 -17.94 -4.28 15.70
N ILE A 825 -16.68 -3.99 16.05
CA ILE A 825 -15.47 -4.67 15.55
C ILE A 825 -15.51 -6.18 15.83
N GLU A 826 -15.72 -6.57 17.08
CA GLU A 826 -15.63 -7.96 17.53
C GLU A 826 -16.80 -8.83 17.04
N SER A 827 -17.98 -8.25 16.82
CA SER A 827 -19.14 -8.98 16.30
C SER A 827 -18.89 -9.72 14.97
N LEU A 828 -17.94 -9.24 14.17
CA LEU A 828 -17.58 -9.84 12.88
C LEU A 828 -16.65 -11.06 13.02
N LEU A 829 -15.92 -11.19 14.12
CA LEU A 829 -14.98 -12.29 14.33
C LEU A 829 -15.75 -13.61 14.40
N GLY A 830 -15.43 -14.55 13.50
CA GLY A 830 -16.18 -15.79 13.35
C GLY A 830 -17.42 -15.70 12.46
N ASN A 831 -17.89 -14.49 12.13
CA ASN A 831 -19.14 -14.26 11.39
C ASN A 831 -18.93 -13.72 9.96
N VAL A 832 -17.68 -13.59 9.50
CA VAL A 832 -17.33 -13.25 8.11
C VAL A 832 -17.95 -14.22 7.10
N GLY A 833 -18.40 -13.69 5.96
CA GLY A 833 -19.12 -14.45 4.93
C GLY A 833 -20.59 -14.70 5.25
N SER A 834 -21.11 -14.14 6.35
CA SER A 834 -22.49 -14.35 6.81
C SER A 834 -23.10 -13.08 7.39
N GLN A 835 -22.54 -12.50 8.46
CA GLN A 835 -23.06 -11.27 9.06
C GLN A 835 -22.83 -10.06 8.15
N ASP A 836 -21.59 -9.87 7.72
CA ASP A 836 -21.14 -8.82 6.81
C ASP A 836 -21.83 -8.92 5.43
N VAL A 837 -22.04 -10.14 4.93
CA VAL A 837 -22.80 -10.39 3.69
C VAL A 837 -24.28 -9.98 3.85
N LYS A 838 -24.92 -10.35 4.96
CA LYS A 838 -26.31 -9.95 5.26
C LYS A 838 -26.44 -8.44 5.45
N ASP A 839 -25.49 -7.79 6.13
CA ASP A 839 -25.49 -6.35 6.35
C ASP A 839 -25.43 -5.56 5.03
N VAL A 840 -24.59 -6.01 4.08
CA VAL A 840 -24.57 -5.38 2.74
C VAL A 840 -25.89 -5.62 2.01
N GLN A 841 -26.44 -6.83 2.01
CA GLN A 841 -27.75 -7.09 1.37
C GLN A 841 -28.88 -6.26 2.03
N ARG A 842 -28.87 -6.15 3.36
CA ARG A 842 -29.78 -5.34 4.17
C ARG A 842 -29.68 -3.86 3.80
N ALA A 843 -28.47 -3.32 3.67
CA ALA A 843 -28.25 -1.93 3.25
C ALA A 843 -28.85 -1.66 1.87
N VAL A 844 -28.65 -2.58 0.92
CA VAL A 844 -29.18 -2.45 -0.45
C VAL A 844 -30.70 -2.50 -0.47
N LEU A 845 -31.32 -3.42 0.29
CA LEU A 845 -32.77 -3.50 0.41
C LEU A 845 -33.36 -2.24 1.07
N CYS A 846 -32.72 -1.70 2.11
CA CYS A 846 -33.13 -0.44 2.73
C CYS A 846 -33.00 0.76 1.76
N ALA A 847 -31.93 0.82 0.97
CA ALA A 847 -31.76 1.87 -0.04
C ALA A 847 -32.84 1.78 -1.13
N LEU A 848 -33.06 0.59 -1.72
CA LEU A 848 -34.08 0.36 -2.75
C LEU A 848 -35.52 0.59 -2.26
N HIS A 849 -35.80 0.35 -0.97
CA HIS A 849 -37.10 0.61 -0.37
C HIS A 849 -37.34 2.11 -0.14
N ASN A 850 -36.36 2.81 0.42
CA ASN A 850 -36.48 4.23 0.75
C ASN A 850 -36.40 5.14 -0.49
N GLU A 851 -35.73 4.69 -1.55
CA GLU A 851 -35.45 5.49 -2.75
C GLU A 851 -36.10 4.88 -3.99
N THR A 852 -37.37 5.22 -4.22
CA THR A 852 -38.16 4.74 -5.37
C THR A 852 -37.58 5.13 -6.74
N THR A 853 -36.65 6.09 -6.76
CA THR A 853 -35.85 6.53 -7.93
C THR A 853 -34.79 5.50 -8.35
N LEU A 854 -34.42 4.55 -7.48
CA LEU A 854 -33.47 3.48 -7.78
C LEU A 854 -34.11 2.33 -8.56
N ASP A 855 -33.27 1.60 -9.30
CA ASP A 855 -33.66 0.47 -10.11
C ASP A 855 -33.30 -0.87 -9.43
N PRO A 856 -34.28 -1.64 -8.90
CA PRO A 856 -34.01 -2.91 -8.22
C PRO A 856 -33.56 -4.01 -9.17
N ASP A 857 -33.84 -3.88 -10.48
CA ASP A 857 -33.44 -4.86 -11.49
C ASP A 857 -32.04 -4.59 -12.04
N ARG A 858 -31.41 -3.46 -11.67
CA ARG A 858 -30.09 -3.03 -12.19
C ARG A 858 -29.12 -2.67 -11.06
N VAL A 859 -28.86 -3.67 -10.21
CA VAL A 859 -27.88 -3.61 -9.12
C VAL A 859 -26.58 -4.33 -9.51
N ALA A 860 -25.44 -3.65 -9.37
CA ALA A 860 -24.10 -4.25 -9.43
C ALA A 860 -23.35 -4.07 -8.11
N VAL A 861 -22.30 -4.87 -7.91
CA VAL A 861 -21.47 -4.83 -6.69
C VAL A 861 -19.98 -4.68 -7.03
N MET A 862 -19.26 -3.90 -6.22
CA MET A 862 -17.81 -3.77 -6.28
C MET A 862 -17.18 -3.67 -4.90
N GLY A 863 -15.91 -4.08 -4.83
CA GLY A 863 -15.09 -3.89 -3.64
C GLY A 863 -13.66 -4.35 -3.89
N GLY A 864 -12.83 -4.29 -2.84
CA GLY A 864 -11.51 -4.88 -2.88
C GLY A 864 -11.03 -5.38 -1.53
N SER A 865 -10.04 -6.28 -1.52
CA SER A 865 -9.64 -7.00 -0.30
C SER A 865 -10.85 -7.71 0.32
N HIS A 866 -11.18 -7.45 1.59
CA HIS A 866 -12.42 -7.94 2.23
C HIS A 866 -13.71 -7.49 1.52
N GLY A 867 -13.76 -6.28 0.95
CA GLY A 867 -14.89 -5.83 0.13
C GLY A 867 -15.01 -6.61 -1.18
N GLY A 868 -13.91 -7.17 -1.68
CA GLY A 868 -13.89 -8.10 -2.82
C GLY A 868 -14.40 -9.50 -2.44
N PHE A 869 -14.02 -9.98 -1.25
CA PHE A 869 -14.58 -11.19 -0.63
C PHE A 869 -16.11 -11.08 -0.47
N LEU A 870 -16.59 -9.94 0.01
CA LEU A 870 -18.02 -9.63 0.11
C LEU A 870 -18.70 -9.56 -1.26
N ALA A 871 -18.12 -8.85 -2.23
CA ALA A 871 -18.65 -8.78 -3.59
C ALA A 871 -18.76 -10.17 -4.25
N CYS A 872 -17.79 -11.07 -4.01
CA CYS A 872 -17.82 -12.45 -4.49
C CYS A 872 -18.83 -13.33 -3.74
N HIS A 873 -18.99 -13.16 -2.41
CA HIS A 873 -20.04 -13.82 -1.63
C HIS A 873 -21.43 -13.41 -2.10
N LEU A 874 -21.68 -12.11 -2.29
CA LEU A 874 -22.99 -11.58 -2.66
C LEU A 874 -23.50 -12.13 -4.01
N VAL A 875 -22.64 -12.24 -5.03
CA VAL A 875 -23.02 -12.85 -6.31
C VAL A 875 -23.12 -14.39 -6.29
N GLY A 876 -22.62 -15.03 -5.24
CA GLY A 876 -22.76 -16.48 -5.03
C GLY A 876 -23.98 -16.86 -4.17
N GLN A 877 -24.27 -16.07 -3.13
CA GLN A 877 -25.38 -16.28 -2.20
C GLN A 877 -26.70 -15.67 -2.71
N TYR A 878 -26.65 -14.58 -3.49
CA TYR A 878 -27.81 -13.93 -4.11
C TYR A 878 -27.66 -13.88 -5.66
N PRO A 879 -27.53 -15.04 -6.34
CA PRO A 879 -27.05 -15.12 -7.72
C PRO A 879 -27.98 -14.53 -8.79
N ASP A 880 -29.25 -14.28 -8.45
CA ASP A 880 -30.24 -13.66 -9.35
C ASP A 880 -30.48 -12.17 -9.06
N PHE A 881 -29.95 -11.65 -7.94
CA PHE A 881 -30.17 -10.27 -7.51
C PHE A 881 -29.15 -9.33 -8.18
N TYR A 882 -27.86 -9.60 -7.97
CA TYR A 882 -26.76 -8.80 -8.54
C TYR A 882 -26.54 -9.15 -10.02
N LYS A 883 -26.49 -8.14 -10.89
CA LYS A 883 -26.37 -8.31 -12.34
C LYS A 883 -24.93 -8.19 -12.86
N ALA A 884 -24.01 -7.62 -12.08
CA ALA A 884 -22.58 -7.56 -12.39
C ALA A 884 -21.72 -7.43 -11.11
N CYS A 885 -20.47 -7.89 -11.16
CA CYS A 885 -19.50 -7.77 -10.07
C CYS A 885 -18.14 -7.29 -10.57
N ALA A 886 -17.46 -6.42 -9.80
CA ALA A 886 -16.09 -6.00 -10.07
C ALA A 886 -15.23 -6.00 -8.78
N ALA A 887 -14.23 -6.88 -8.72
CA ALA A 887 -13.44 -7.13 -7.51
C ALA A 887 -11.93 -6.87 -7.70
N ARG A 888 -11.36 -6.05 -6.81
CA ARG A 888 -9.92 -5.67 -6.79
C ARG A 888 -9.18 -6.44 -5.68
N ASN A 889 -8.22 -7.30 -6.03
CA ASN A 889 -7.49 -8.16 -5.08
C ASN A 889 -8.41 -8.84 -4.03
N PRO A 890 -9.46 -9.60 -4.45
CA PRO A 890 -10.40 -10.23 -3.52
C PRO A 890 -9.78 -11.42 -2.78
N VAL A 891 -10.12 -11.57 -1.49
CA VAL A 891 -9.93 -12.85 -0.80
C VAL A 891 -11.01 -13.82 -1.31
N ILE A 892 -10.59 -14.99 -1.79
CA ILE A 892 -11.45 -15.99 -2.44
C ILE A 892 -11.54 -17.27 -1.61
N ASN A 893 -10.43 -17.69 -1.01
CA ASN A 893 -10.28 -18.90 -0.23
C ASN A 893 -9.29 -18.65 0.92
N ALA A 894 -9.82 -18.42 2.12
CA ALA A 894 -9.03 -18.09 3.30
C ALA A 894 -8.09 -19.23 3.73
N ALA A 895 -8.43 -20.49 3.43
CA ALA A 895 -7.61 -21.65 3.77
C ALA A 895 -6.35 -21.73 2.89
N THR A 896 -6.46 -21.49 1.57
CA THR A 896 -5.29 -21.46 0.66
C THR A 896 -4.46 -20.18 0.83
N LEU A 897 -5.07 -19.09 1.31
CA LEU A 897 -4.37 -17.83 1.58
C LEU A 897 -3.42 -17.90 2.79
N LEU A 898 -3.64 -18.82 3.74
CA LEU A 898 -2.82 -18.96 4.96
C LEU A 898 -1.32 -19.17 4.68
N GLY A 899 -0.97 -19.90 3.63
CA GLY A 899 0.43 -20.12 3.24
C GLY A 899 1.05 -19.05 2.31
N THR A 900 0.33 -17.95 2.01
CA THR A 900 0.75 -16.97 0.97
C THR A 900 0.44 -15.51 1.31
N SER A 901 0.07 -15.21 2.56
CA SER A 901 -0.29 -13.86 3.03
C SER A 901 0.70 -13.38 4.09
N ASP A 902 1.07 -12.11 4.07
CA ASP A 902 1.87 -11.47 5.12
C ASP A 902 1.12 -11.33 6.47
N ILE A 903 -0.16 -11.69 6.54
CA ILE A 903 -1.03 -11.53 7.72
C ILE A 903 -1.73 -12.84 8.10
N ILE A 904 -0.94 -13.90 8.35
CA ILE A 904 -1.45 -15.24 8.66
C ILE A 904 -2.34 -15.26 9.92
N ASP A 905 -2.07 -14.40 10.90
CA ASP A 905 -2.83 -14.28 12.14
C ASP A 905 -4.30 -13.94 11.89
N TRP A 906 -4.56 -13.01 10.96
CA TRP A 906 -5.89 -12.59 10.58
C TRP A 906 -6.70 -13.70 9.90
N ARG A 907 -6.05 -14.69 9.29
CA ARG A 907 -6.74 -15.87 8.73
C ARG A 907 -7.41 -16.71 9.81
N TYR A 908 -6.86 -16.75 11.01
CA TYR A 908 -7.46 -17.39 12.18
C TYR A 908 -8.52 -16.47 12.80
N SER A 909 -8.16 -15.22 13.11
CA SER A 909 -9.05 -14.31 13.85
C SER A 909 -10.33 -13.96 13.10
N SER A 910 -10.26 -13.76 11.78
CA SER A 910 -11.46 -13.53 10.95
C SER A 910 -12.50 -14.64 11.07
N VAL A 911 -12.06 -15.90 11.18
CA VAL A 911 -12.95 -17.07 11.27
C VAL A 911 -13.27 -17.49 12.71
N GLY A 912 -12.84 -16.71 13.71
CA GLY A 912 -13.14 -16.93 15.13
C GLY A 912 -12.15 -17.86 15.85
N LEU A 913 -10.97 -18.07 15.27
CA LEU A 913 -9.90 -18.88 15.87
C LEU A 913 -8.82 -17.97 16.46
N GLN A 914 -8.25 -18.38 17.58
CA GLN A 914 -7.07 -17.74 18.15
C GLN A 914 -5.82 -18.07 17.32
N TYR A 915 -4.93 -17.08 17.15
CA TYR A 915 -3.62 -17.31 16.54
C TYR A 915 -2.56 -17.57 17.63
N ALA A 916 -1.64 -18.51 17.38
CA ALA A 916 -0.48 -18.77 18.21
C ALA A 916 0.72 -19.23 17.34
N PHE A 917 1.93 -18.80 17.68
CA PHE A 917 3.15 -19.06 16.89
C PHE A 917 3.56 -20.54 16.83
N ASP A 918 3.21 -21.29 17.87
CA ASP A 918 3.50 -22.71 18.07
C ASP A 918 2.38 -23.64 17.56
N GLN A 919 1.28 -23.08 17.04
CA GLN A 919 0.11 -23.86 16.61
C GLN A 919 -0.21 -23.74 15.11
N LEU A 920 0.21 -24.76 14.36
CA LEU A 920 -0.23 -24.98 12.97
C LEU A 920 -1.76 -25.23 12.88
N PRO A 921 -2.42 -24.86 11.77
CA PRO A 921 -3.87 -24.98 11.66
C PRO A 921 -4.28 -26.46 11.55
N THR A 922 -5.29 -26.86 12.33
CA THR A 922 -5.84 -28.22 12.24
C THR A 922 -6.64 -28.40 10.94
N SER A 923 -6.96 -29.65 10.58
CA SER A 923 -7.88 -29.94 9.48
C SER A 923 -9.24 -29.26 9.68
N GLN A 924 -9.78 -29.26 10.91
CA GLN A 924 -11.01 -28.54 11.25
C GLN A 924 -10.87 -27.02 11.12
N SER A 925 -9.71 -26.46 11.47
CA SER A 925 -9.40 -25.03 11.27
C SER A 925 -9.42 -24.66 9.78
N LEU A 926 -8.78 -25.46 8.94
CA LEU A 926 -8.75 -25.26 7.49
C LEU A 926 -10.14 -25.43 6.86
N THR A 927 -10.93 -26.40 7.31
CA THR A 927 -12.34 -26.56 6.90
C THR A 927 -13.15 -25.32 7.26
N SER A 928 -13.05 -24.79 8.48
CA SER A 928 -13.80 -23.59 8.87
C SER A 928 -13.36 -22.32 8.09
N MET A 929 -12.10 -22.24 7.68
CA MET A 929 -11.63 -21.20 6.75
C MET A 929 -12.23 -21.35 5.35
N LEU A 930 -12.38 -22.57 4.84
CA LEU A 930 -13.03 -22.85 3.55
C LEU A 930 -14.54 -22.57 3.61
N GLU A 931 -15.24 -23.01 4.65
CA GLU A 931 -16.69 -22.85 4.84
C GLU A 931 -17.15 -21.38 4.92
N LYS A 932 -16.25 -20.45 5.27
CA LYS A 932 -16.53 -19.01 5.31
C LYS A 932 -16.04 -18.27 4.05
N SER A 933 -15.51 -18.99 3.06
CA SER A 933 -14.91 -18.42 1.85
C SER A 933 -15.84 -18.42 0.64
N PRO A 934 -15.88 -17.36 -0.19
CA PRO A 934 -16.83 -17.24 -1.30
C PRO A 934 -16.63 -18.29 -2.41
N ILE A 935 -15.46 -18.94 -2.47
CA ILE A 935 -15.21 -20.03 -3.44
C ILE A 935 -16.22 -21.18 -3.35
N ILE A 936 -16.81 -21.46 -2.17
CA ILE A 936 -17.81 -22.53 -2.01
C ILE A 936 -19.11 -22.22 -2.77
N HIS A 937 -19.38 -20.93 -3.03
CA HIS A 937 -20.53 -20.46 -3.80
C HIS A 937 -20.19 -20.23 -5.29
N ALA A 938 -18.96 -20.53 -5.75
CA ALA A 938 -18.53 -20.25 -7.12
C ALA A 938 -19.25 -21.08 -8.19
N ALA A 939 -20.02 -22.11 -7.81
CA ALA A 939 -20.90 -22.84 -8.72
C ALA A 939 -22.26 -22.16 -8.93
N GLN A 940 -22.63 -21.23 -8.06
CA GLN A 940 -23.90 -20.51 -8.07
C GLN A 940 -23.80 -19.16 -8.79
N ILE A 941 -22.59 -18.60 -8.93
CA ILE A 941 -22.34 -17.28 -9.54
C ILE A 941 -22.79 -17.26 -11.02
N ARG A 942 -23.86 -16.50 -11.28
CA ARG A 942 -24.41 -16.22 -12.62
C ARG A 942 -23.94 -14.87 -13.19
N ALA A 943 -23.75 -13.88 -12.32
CA ALA A 943 -23.37 -12.53 -12.69
C ALA A 943 -21.97 -12.46 -13.36
N PRO A 944 -21.78 -11.65 -14.42
CA PRO A 944 -20.46 -11.36 -14.97
C PRO A 944 -19.49 -10.76 -13.94
N VAL A 945 -18.31 -11.37 -13.79
CA VAL A 945 -17.27 -10.94 -12.84
C VAL A 945 -16.05 -10.33 -13.52
N LEU A 946 -15.72 -9.09 -13.18
CA LEU A 946 -14.45 -8.45 -13.50
C LEU A 946 -13.47 -8.61 -12.32
N LEU A 947 -12.31 -9.20 -12.57
CA LEU A 947 -11.22 -9.37 -11.59
C LEU A 947 -10.06 -8.43 -11.94
N MET A 948 -9.49 -7.77 -10.93
CA MET A 948 -8.36 -6.85 -11.06
C MET A 948 -7.30 -7.22 -10.03
N LEU A 949 -6.14 -7.71 -10.47
CA LEU A 949 -5.16 -8.41 -9.64
C LEU A 949 -3.78 -7.77 -9.69
N GLY A 950 -3.15 -7.55 -8.53
CA GLY A 950 -1.78 -7.06 -8.39
C GLY A 950 -0.78 -8.21 -8.44
N GLY A 951 0.11 -8.20 -9.43
CA GLY A 951 1.09 -9.28 -9.65
C GLY A 951 2.15 -9.43 -8.55
N ARG A 952 2.24 -8.46 -7.63
CA ARG A 952 3.16 -8.46 -6.47
C ARG A 952 2.43 -8.33 -5.12
N ASP A 953 1.11 -8.54 -5.10
CA ASP A 953 0.29 -8.48 -3.89
C ASP A 953 0.69 -9.58 -2.88
N ARG A 954 1.20 -9.16 -1.71
CA ARG A 954 1.59 -10.04 -0.60
C ARG A 954 0.51 -10.17 0.48
N ARG A 955 -0.51 -9.31 0.44
CA ARG A 955 -1.62 -9.27 1.38
C ARG A 955 -2.69 -10.28 0.99
N VAL A 956 -3.00 -10.33 -0.31
CA VAL A 956 -3.91 -11.28 -0.94
C VAL A 956 -3.26 -11.79 -2.22
N SER A 957 -2.53 -12.90 -2.13
CA SER A 957 -1.83 -13.53 -3.27
C SER A 957 -2.74 -13.59 -4.51
N PRO A 958 -2.30 -13.10 -5.69
CA PRO A 958 -3.16 -12.96 -6.87
C PRO A 958 -3.67 -14.30 -7.41
N HIS A 959 -3.09 -15.42 -6.94
CA HIS A 959 -3.61 -16.76 -7.16
C HIS A 959 -5.02 -16.97 -6.61
N GLN A 960 -5.45 -16.21 -5.59
CA GLN A 960 -6.83 -16.18 -5.10
C GLN A 960 -7.82 -15.80 -6.21
N GLY A 961 -7.56 -14.70 -6.91
CA GLY A 961 -8.37 -14.28 -8.05
C GLY A 961 -8.30 -15.28 -9.22
N LEU A 962 -7.15 -15.93 -9.42
CA LEU A 962 -6.99 -16.97 -10.44
C LEU A 962 -7.75 -18.27 -10.11
N GLU A 963 -7.92 -18.60 -8.82
CA GLU A 963 -8.74 -19.71 -8.32
C GLU A 963 -10.21 -19.51 -8.73
N LEU A 964 -10.78 -18.33 -8.41
CA LEU A 964 -12.15 -17.98 -8.84
C LEU A 964 -12.26 -17.88 -10.37
N TYR A 965 -11.30 -17.25 -11.05
CA TYR A 965 -11.30 -17.14 -12.52
C TYR A 965 -11.43 -18.51 -13.19
N ARG A 966 -10.63 -19.50 -12.74
CA ARG A 966 -10.68 -20.87 -13.26
C ARG A 966 -12.03 -21.53 -12.97
N ALA A 967 -12.56 -21.37 -11.75
CA ALA A 967 -13.85 -21.94 -11.36
C ALA A 967 -15.03 -21.38 -12.19
N LEU A 968 -15.05 -20.07 -12.44
CA LEU A 968 -16.06 -19.41 -13.29
C LEU A 968 -15.88 -19.79 -14.77
N LYS A 969 -14.65 -19.74 -15.27
CA LYS A 969 -14.35 -20.00 -16.68
C LYS A 969 -14.64 -21.45 -17.08
N SER A 970 -14.43 -22.42 -16.18
CA SER A 970 -14.80 -23.83 -16.41
C SER A 970 -16.32 -24.09 -16.41
N ARG A 971 -17.13 -23.12 -15.96
CA ARG A 971 -18.60 -23.17 -15.93
C ARG A 971 -19.24 -22.30 -17.02
N ASN A 972 -18.42 -21.67 -17.86
CA ASN A 972 -18.83 -20.68 -18.86
C ASN A 972 -19.54 -19.43 -18.28
N THR A 973 -19.40 -19.15 -16.97
CA THR A 973 -19.83 -17.87 -16.41
C THR A 973 -18.96 -16.75 -17.02
N PRO A 974 -19.53 -15.60 -17.45
CA PRO A 974 -18.74 -14.50 -17.99
C PRO A 974 -17.74 -13.96 -16.94
N VAL A 975 -16.45 -14.02 -17.28
CA VAL A 975 -15.38 -13.57 -16.38
C VAL A 975 -14.24 -12.95 -17.18
N ARG A 976 -13.80 -11.77 -16.73
CA ARG A 976 -12.63 -11.04 -17.28
C ARG A 976 -11.63 -10.81 -16.15
N LEU A 977 -10.34 -10.94 -16.44
CA LEU A 977 -9.25 -10.77 -15.49
C LEU A 977 -8.22 -9.79 -16.04
N LEU A 978 -7.88 -8.79 -15.24
CA LEU A 978 -6.83 -7.80 -15.49
C LEU A 978 -5.69 -8.05 -14.50
N TRP A 979 -4.48 -8.21 -15.01
CA TRP A 979 -3.28 -8.55 -14.22
C TRP A 979 -2.24 -7.44 -14.33
N TYR A 980 -1.98 -6.75 -13.22
CA TYR A 980 -1.05 -5.62 -13.16
C TYR A 980 0.28 -6.11 -12.56
N SER A 981 1.23 -6.50 -13.43
CA SER A 981 2.50 -7.17 -13.07
C SER A 981 3.33 -6.50 -11.97
N ASP A 982 3.22 -5.18 -11.85
CA ASP A 982 4.09 -4.36 -11.01
C ASP A 982 3.34 -3.64 -9.88
N GLU A 983 2.13 -4.10 -9.54
CA GLU A 983 1.31 -3.58 -8.44
C GLU A 983 1.26 -4.56 -7.26
N GLY A 984 1.22 -3.99 -6.05
CA GLY A 984 0.84 -4.69 -4.82
C GLY A 984 -0.66 -4.55 -4.51
N HIS A 985 -1.02 -4.69 -3.24
CA HIS A 985 -2.40 -4.84 -2.80
C HIS A 985 -3.31 -3.63 -3.07
N SER A 986 -2.78 -2.42 -3.04
CA SER A 986 -3.59 -1.21 -3.18
C SER A 986 -3.98 -0.87 -4.63
N LEU A 987 -3.29 -1.45 -5.63
CA LEU A 987 -3.36 -1.06 -7.06
C LEU A 987 -3.31 0.48 -7.19
N SER A 988 -2.19 1.09 -6.80
CA SER A 988 -2.12 2.49 -6.34
C SER A 988 -1.48 3.49 -7.30
N LYS A 989 -0.81 3.05 -8.38
CA LYS A 989 -0.30 3.97 -9.40
C LYS A 989 -1.47 4.60 -10.17
N VAL A 990 -1.33 5.87 -10.57
CA VAL A 990 -2.44 6.65 -11.15
C VAL A 990 -2.98 6.02 -12.44
N ASN A 991 -2.11 5.49 -13.30
CA ASN A 991 -2.52 4.78 -14.51
C ASN A 991 -3.32 3.50 -14.20
N THR A 992 -2.88 2.72 -13.21
CA THR A 992 -3.56 1.52 -12.72
C THR A 992 -4.94 1.86 -12.14
N GLN A 993 -5.04 2.94 -11.37
CA GLN A 993 -6.32 3.42 -10.83
C GLN A 993 -7.28 3.88 -11.93
N SER A 994 -6.78 4.58 -12.95
CA SER A 994 -7.56 4.99 -14.13
C SER A 994 -8.06 3.80 -14.94
N ASP A 995 -7.22 2.78 -15.18
CA ASP A 995 -7.63 1.61 -15.94
C ASP A 995 -8.58 0.70 -15.16
N CYS A 996 -8.36 0.52 -13.85
CA CYS A 996 -9.35 -0.09 -12.95
C CYS A 996 -10.71 0.60 -13.06
N PHE A 997 -10.75 1.93 -12.92
CA PHE A 997 -12.00 2.68 -12.98
C PHE A 997 -12.70 2.56 -14.34
N LEU A 998 -11.96 2.73 -15.44
CA LEU A 998 -12.53 2.60 -16.79
C LEU A 998 -13.16 1.21 -16.98
N ASN A 999 -12.43 0.14 -16.64
CA ASN A 999 -12.94 -1.21 -16.85
C ASN A 999 -14.13 -1.53 -15.94
N ILE A 1000 -14.17 -1.01 -14.70
CA ILE A 1000 -15.37 -1.09 -13.83
C ILE A 1000 -16.57 -0.38 -14.50
N ALA A 1001 -16.40 0.86 -14.92
CA ALA A 1001 -17.47 1.67 -15.50
C ALA A 1001 -17.97 1.12 -16.85
N LEU A 1002 -17.08 0.54 -17.68
CA LEU A 1002 -17.46 -0.19 -18.89
C LEU A 1002 -18.24 -1.46 -18.56
N TRP A 1003 -17.75 -2.30 -17.64
CA TRP A 1003 -18.40 -3.56 -17.23
C TRP A 1003 -19.82 -3.32 -16.69
N PHE A 1004 -20.01 -2.26 -15.90
CA PHE A 1004 -21.32 -1.87 -15.40
C PHE A 1004 -22.20 -1.21 -16.47
N LYS A 1005 -21.65 -0.48 -17.45
CA LYS A 1005 -22.43 0.00 -18.60
C LYS A 1005 -22.83 -1.12 -19.57
N GLU A 1006 -22.03 -2.18 -19.69
CA GLU A 1006 -22.30 -3.34 -20.54
C GLU A 1006 -23.39 -4.26 -19.95
N HIS A 1007 -23.40 -4.42 -18.62
CA HIS A 1007 -24.26 -5.42 -17.95
C HIS A 1007 -25.44 -4.83 -17.16
N LEU A 1008 -25.64 -3.50 -17.18
CA LEU A 1008 -26.78 -2.80 -16.53
C LEU A 1008 -27.59 -1.86 -17.47
N ASN A 1009 -27.56 -2.04 -18.79
CA ASN A 1009 -28.31 -1.17 -19.73
C ASN A 1009 -29.32 -1.89 -20.60
#